data_AF-A0A5D0CR64-F1
#
_entry.id   AF-A0A5D0CR64-F1
#
_cell.length_a   1.000
_cell.length_b   1.000
_cell.length_c   1.000
_cell.angle_alpha   90.00
_cell.angle_beta   90.00
_cell.angle_gamma   90.00
#
_symmetry.space_group_name_H-M   'P 1'
#
loop_
_entity.id
_entity.type
_entity.pdbx_description
1 polymer ?
#
loop_
_entity_poly.entity_id
_entity_poly.type
_entity_poly.pdbx_seq_one_letter_code
_entity_poly.pdbx_strand_id
1 'polypeptide(L)'
;MSKNLKELYNNNSNYLISLLSSSILITIMIIFPVVRKSLSFSPSISDFSDHVMSSATSADIDIDSRIKVYYLIVLGAICLFIVTSLFLNRFFINTRLKENAVSLDYIKNLSFVGIVGALSSILSGNYDFSFYMVGGAVILSFLFLKFSNDNSGIAILMWRILLAIPISFFVLVIARKYYVIDSMENNFFVKKLEIPAEFLFFVLTWFVLSLFFHIGLELIVRFCTKKFNVSEERCEVIIATASIPLMSSAIFQSISLEIINIINKRLDIVYKRPTLLYGIIIITAVFAAIVIYFILKKKNKLFQIGIKPLVYNFYIPLALITFTFIIAQPAKMSLVGNEYFEMANHGLSVDHLFRYGSLPIIETFDAHFLSNQFFAYLYSVLNGYEPWAAFLYDKYIMVLYILVLYFVLRHQIGEIHSFFFIISFTLLERLFNIYFLFSAFLVFILYKYFSTKRNTTKNSILLWIVAVLLCIYRLDLGVAALFAGILTFIVLTYIEKRRSEVLKFLVSGAVVGSFFVILFIILCILKGINPISRLIELITVCLSNQNWAYTNAGDNNLLAYSLTYYVFPFLVVLLLGFIFIKFIFVKRDLIKSNQKNFIMFSFFSLFYLFNISRGIVRHSLAEGTMNIALGTFTLSVLSFLVIVSSEKRKTINFFVFSLILVILTNINIASFSGNFSIAAQAVASPNYQSQYMDVYSFEKTRVNGDIPNDIEELKNIFDVFLSQGETYFDFSSSNYLHSIVGRKNPVYVNQSPLMLSGNRTQKMALNEIKSTKPIFVLMPISGKPWSYIDGIAVDFKYYMISEYIYEHYTPLIRLNNFDVYCLKENKMNLLEKLNKKGLLQKNIYSGNFSFIRSSDLYKNNLTMDMDNEGNLAIRGQGEDPYTIGILSQLMDKYPIKNLDKPTRFVLEYEARVPGKLQFYYTFTQNESFSENQSKTFEINGHGRGSIEVDLPAVPSEIRLDVDVSELTLSAINISQGLNIINEQPEVWTRDIGKIPQLWAEKDREDLFKYAPSLIDPLPNKNSFQFNVTEIKKDQPVYFLLQIESESDQKISIVLSKGGHKSGEFIFNLTKGKHNYVVRLSTDYKWWNGEVDSLIINTVENIKIEKVNFYLEETQDYKEALIDN
;
A
#
# COMPACT_ATOMS: atom_id res chain seq x y z
N MET A 1 55.80 9.18 28.80
CA MET A 1 54.46 9.10 28.17
C MET A 1 54.49 8.55 26.74
N SER A 2 55.42 8.96 25.87
CA SER A 2 55.47 8.49 24.46
C SER A 2 55.85 7.00 24.29
N LYS A 3 56.67 6.42 25.18
CA LYS A 3 57.06 5.00 25.11
C LYS A 3 55.89 4.05 25.50
N ASN A 4 55.17 4.38 26.57
CA ASN A 4 53.96 3.64 26.99
C ASN A 4 52.80 3.81 26.00
N LEU A 5 52.66 4.97 25.34
CA LEU A 5 51.69 5.15 24.26
C LEU A 5 52.05 4.33 23.01
N LYS A 6 53.33 4.21 22.66
CA LYS A 6 53.80 3.34 21.56
C LYS A 6 53.57 1.85 21.84
N GLU A 7 53.80 1.39 23.07
CA GLU A 7 53.48 0.02 23.50
C GLU A 7 51.97 -0.25 23.57
N LEU A 8 51.17 0.72 24.02
CA LEU A 8 49.70 0.64 23.96
C LEU A 8 49.19 0.59 22.51
N TYR A 9 49.76 1.38 21.60
CA TYR A 9 49.28 1.46 20.23
C TYR A 9 49.62 0.21 19.40
N ASN A 10 50.81 -0.37 19.62
CA ASN A 10 51.26 -1.56 18.88
C ASN A 10 50.57 -2.86 19.33
N ASN A 11 50.09 -2.96 20.58
CA ASN A 11 49.42 -4.17 21.10
C ASN A 11 47.89 -4.03 21.34
N ASN A 12 47.28 -2.84 21.24
CA ASN A 12 45.86 -2.62 21.63
C ASN A 12 44.99 -1.81 20.64
N SER A 13 45.29 -1.83 19.34
CA SER A 13 44.49 -1.06 18.33
C SER A 13 42.99 -1.40 18.33
N ASN A 14 42.62 -2.68 18.49
CA ASN A 14 41.21 -3.09 18.58
C ASN A 14 40.53 -2.58 19.85
N TYR A 15 41.22 -2.55 20.98
CA TYR A 15 40.68 -2.00 22.23
C TYR A 15 40.38 -0.50 22.07
N LEU A 16 41.33 0.26 21.51
CA LEU A 16 41.15 1.69 21.27
C LEU A 16 39.97 1.97 20.33
N ILE A 17 39.85 1.24 19.21
CA ILE A 17 38.75 1.42 18.26
C ILE A 17 37.40 1.05 18.89
N SER A 18 37.34 -0.01 19.69
CA SER A 18 36.12 -0.42 20.40
C SER A 18 35.70 0.64 21.41
N LEU A 19 36.66 1.23 22.12
CA LEU A 19 36.40 2.28 23.10
C LEU A 19 35.93 3.57 22.41
N LEU A 20 36.59 3.99 21.34
CA LEU A 20 36.21 5.18 20.56
C LEU A 20 34.81 5.01 19.96
N SER A 21 34.52 3.90 19.28
CA SER A 21 33.20 3.64 18.68
C SER A 21 32.08 3.61 19.73
N SER A 22 32.32 3.00 20.89
CA SER A 22 31.36 2.98 22.00
C SER A 22 31.16 4.38 22.61
N SER A 23 32.23 5.17 22.71
CA SER A 23 32.16 6.56 23.19
C SER A 23 31.34 7.43 22.24
N ILE A 24 31.50 7.26 20.93
CA ILE A 24 30.68 7.93 19.91
C ILE A 24 29.21 7.55 20.09
N LEU A 25 28.89 6.25 20.18
CA LEU A 25 27.51 5.79 20.35
C LEU A 25 26.87 6.38 21.61
N ILE A 26 27.55 6.32 22.76
CA ILE A 26 27.02 6.87 24.03
C ILE A 26 26.85 8.39 23.93
N THR A 27 27.78 9.10 23.29
CA THR A 27 27.67 10.54 23.06
C THR A 27 26.44 10.86 22.22
N ILE A 28 26.21 10.11 21.13
CA ILE A 28 25.02 10.26 20.29
C ILE A 28 23.76 10.02 21.12
N MET A 29 23.70 8.95 21.93
CA MET A 29 22.55 8.68 22.81
C MET A 29 22.23 9.81 23.78
N ILE A 30 23.23 10.52 24.30
CA ILE A 30 23.00 11.62 25.24
C ILE A 30 22.58 12.90 24.52
N ILE A 31 23.12 13.15 23.32
CA ILE A 31 23.00 14.43 22.61
C ILE A 31 21.85 14.46 21.62
N PHE A 32 21.40 13.30 21.14
CA PHE A 32 20.31 13.19 20.18
C PHE A 32 19.05 13.99 20.59
N PRO A 33 18.57 13.94 21.85
CA PRO A 33 17.44 14.77 22.28
C PRO A 33 17.72 16.28 22.24
N VAL A 34 18.99 16.70 22.43
CA VAL A 34 19.41 18.11 22.48
C VAL A 34 19.60 18.70 21.08
N VAL A 35 20.22 17.95 20.17
CA VAL A 35 20.40 18.36 18.76
C VAL A 35 19.07 18.70 18.12
N ARG A 36 18.04 17.88 18.36
CA ARG A 36 16.68 18.14 17.89
C ARG A 36 16.16 19.52 18.32
N LYS A 37 16.23 19.83 19.61
CA LYS A 37 15.69 21.09 20.16
C LYS A 37 16.35 22.34 19.57
N SER A 38 17.62 22.23 19.18
CA SER A 38 18.29 23.33 18.47
C SER A 38 17.86 23.51 17.02
N LEU A 39 17.49 22.41 16.36
CA LEU A 39 17.00 22.45 15.00
C LEU A 39 15.55 22.97 14.95
N SER A 40 14.80 22.96 16.06
CA SER A 40 13.46 23.56 16.18
C SER A 40 13.45 24.96 16.81
N PHE A 41 14.62 25.56 17.09
CA PHE A 41 14.73 26.88 17.71
C PHE A 41 14.59 27.99 16.64
N SER A 42 13.55 28.83 16.76
CA SER A 42 13.24 29.94 15.87
C SER A 42 13.26 31.28 16.63
N PRO A 43 14.42 31.95 16.70
CA PRO A 43 14.52 33.30 17.28
C PRO A 43 14.00 34.35 16.29
N SER A 44 13.33 35.38 16.81
CA SER A 44 12.79 36.51 16.03
C SER A 44 13.88 37.53 15.66
N ILE A 45 13.70 38.25 14.55
CA ILE A 45 14.69 39.20 14.00
C ILE A 45 14.81 40.44 14.90
N SER A 46 16.04 40.86 15.25
CA SER A 46 16.30 42.04 16.09
C SER A 46 16.85 43.26 15.36
N ASP A 47 17.19 43.16 14.06
CA ASP A 47 17.64 44.29 13.23
C ASP A 47 17.44 43.97 11.72
N PHE A 48 16.98 44.96 10.94
CA PHE A 48 16.54 44.82 9.54
C PHE A 48 17.13 45.92 8.64
N SER A 49 18.45 46.12 8.64
CA SER A 49 19.10 47.15 7.82
C SER A 49 19.26 46.77 6.35
N ASP A 50 19.33 45.47 6.00
CA ASP A 50 19.87 45.02 4.70
C ASP A 50 18.84 44.42 3.73
N HIS A 51 17.54 44.45 4.05
CA HIS A 51 16.43 44.22 3.10
C HIS A 51 16.52 42.93 2.24
N VAL A 52 16.96 41.81 2.80
CA VAL A 52 16.97 40.51 2.08
C VAL A 52 15.65 39.76 2.28
N MET A 53 14.84 39.67 1.22
CA MET A 53 13.57 38.93 1.23
C MET A 53 13.78 37.44 0.88
N SER A 54 13.46 36.57 1.83
CA SER A 54 13.44 35.11 1.69
C SER A 54 12.26 34.50 2.47
N SER A 55 11.96 33.21 2.30
CA SER A 55 10.91 32.51 3.06
C SER A 55 11.16 32.47 4.58
N ALA A 56 12.41 32.59 5.02
CA ALA A 56 12.77 32.77 6.42
C ALA A 56 12.49 34.20 6.92
N THR A 57 12.58 35.18 6.03
CA THR A 57 12.23 36.58 6.28
C THR A 57 10.72 36.76 6.39
N SER A 58 9.91 36.04 5.58
CA SER A 58 8.45 36.06 5.67
C SER A 58 7.88 35.33 6.90
N ALA A 59 8.72 34.59 7.63
CA ALA A 59 8.34 33.81 8.81
C ALA A 59 8.93 34.37 10.13
N ASP A 60 9.61 35.54 10.08
CA ASP A 60 10.27 36.19 11.23
C ASP A 60 11.33 35.30 11.94
N ILE A 61 12.28 34.72 11.18
CA ILE A 61 13.28 33.78 11.71
C ILE A 61 14.72 34.29 11.48
N ASP A 62 15.46 34.55 12.57
CA ASP A 62 16.91 34.84 12.57
C ASP A 62 17.74 33.53 12.42
N ILE A 63 18.44 33.42 11.29
CA ILE A 63 19.25 32.25 10.93
C ILE A 63 20.61 32.23 11.65
N ASP A 64 21.17 33.40 12.01
CA ASP A 64 22.54 33.51 12.51
C ASP A 64 22.68 32.98 13.95
N SER A 65 21.66 33.21 14.78
CA SER A 65 21.57 32.64 16.13
C SER A 65 21.31 31.13 16.13
N ARG A 66 20.56 30.59 15.15
CA ARG A 66 20.38 29.13 14.95
C ARG A 66 21.70 28.44 14.60
N ILE A 67 22.52 29.08 13.77
CA ILE A 67 23.87 28.60 13.41
C ILE A 67 24.79 28.59 14.64
N LYS A 68 24.75 29.63 15.50
CA LYS A 68 25.54 29.67 16.75
C LYS A 68 25.15 28.55 17.72
N VAL A 69 23.85 28.28 17.92
CA VAL A 69 23.38 27.18 18.77
C VAL A 69 23.80 25.82 18.20
N TYR A 70 23.74 25.64 16.89
CA TYR A 70 24.24 24.43 16.22
C TYR A 70 25.72 24.19 16.49
N TYR A 71 26.58 25.20 16.30
CA TYR A 71 28.01 25.09 16.61
C TYR A 71 28.29 24.84 18.09
N LEU A 72 27.53 25.47 18.99
CA LEU A 72 27.64 25.23 20.44
C LEU A 72 27.32 23.77 20.81
N ILE A 73 26.33 23.17 20.15
CA ILE A 73 25.95 21.76 20.37
C ILE A 73 26.97 20.82 19.76
N VAL A 74 27.52 21.12 18.59
CA VAL A 74 28.63 20.34 18.00
C VAL A 74 29.86 20.38 18.91
N LEU A 75 30.22 21.56 19.43
CA LEU A 75 31.31 21.71 20.42
C LEU A 75 31.00 20.97 21.72
N GLY A 76 29.76 21.08 22.23
CA GLY A 76 29.26 20.32 23.38
C GLY A 76 29.34 18.81 23.15
N ALA A 77 29.08 18.35 21.92
CA ALA A 77 29.21 16.95 21.53
C ALA A 77 30.64 16.46 21.49
N ILE A 78 31.56 17.28 21.02
CA ILE A 78 32.99 16.98 21.05
C ILE A 78 33.47 16.90 22.51
N CYS A 79 33.09 17.85 23.36
CA CYS A 79 33.42 17.84 24.79
C CYS A 79 32.83 16.60 25.49
N LEU A 80 31.56 16.27 25.24
CA LEU A 80 30.92 15.09 25.80
C LEU A 80 31.56 13.79 25.29
N PHE A 81 31.94 13.73 24.02
CA PHE A 81 32.70 12.61 23.48
C PHE A 81 34.05 12.43 24.18
N ILE A 82 34.78 13.53 24.44
CA ILE A 82 36.04 13.48 25.19
C ILE A 82 35.77 12.99 26.62
N VAL A 83 34.76 13.51 27.30
CA VAL A 83 34.40 13.11 28.68
C VAL A 83 33.98 11.64 28.75
N THR A 84 33.10 11.19 27.85
CA THR A 84 32.65 9.79 27.79
C THR A 84 33.79 8.85 27.43
N SER A 85 34.66 9.24 26.51
CA SER A 85 35.88 8.50 26.17
C SER A 85 36.83 8.39 27.37
N LEU A 86 37.09 9.48 28.09
CA LEU A 86 37.89 9.48 29.31
C LEU A 86 37.25 8.63 30.42
N PHE A 87 35.94 8.70 30.58
CA PHE A 87 35.18 7.92 31.57
C PHE A 87 35.25 6.42 31.29
N LEU A 88 34.92 6.00 30.07
CA LEU A 88 35.03 4.60 29.63
C LEU A 88 36.47 4.11 29.75
N ASN A 89 37.44 4.93 29.33
CA ASN A 89 38.84 4.59 29.43
C ASN A 89 39.23 4.36 30.90
N ARG A 90 38.89 5.28 31.81
CA ARG A 90 39.19 5.13 33.25
C ARG A 90 38.52 3.91 33.88
N PHE A 91 37.29 3.59 33.50
CA PHE A 91 36.54 2.46 34.05
C PHE A 91 37.07 1.10 33.55
N PHE A 92 37.54 1.03 32.30
CA PHE A 92 37.94 -0.23 31.66
C PHE A 92 39.47 -0.44 31.53
N ILE A 93 40.31 0.57 31.75
CA ILE A 93 41.80 0.47 31.71
C ILE A 93 42.37 -0.59 32.67
N ASN A 94 41.73 -0.80 33.82
CA ASN A 94 42.19 -1.69 34.89
C ASN A 94 41.71 -3.15 34.75
N THR A 95 41.09 -3.52 33.63
CA THR A 95 40.48 -4.86 33.46
C THR A 95 41.27 -5.74 32.49
N ARG A 96 41.18 -7.07 32.65
CA ARG A 96 41.77 -8.12 31.77
C ARG A 96 41.30 -8.06 30.29
N LEU A 97 40.53 -7.03 29.90
CA LEU A 97 39.99 -6.85 28.54
C LEU A 97 41.07 -6.71 27.45
N LYS A 98 42.29 -6.29 27.81
CA LYS A 98 43.41 -6.12 26.85
C LYS A 98 43.83 -7.43 26.17
N GLU A 99 43.51 -8.59 26.73
CA GLU A 99 43.90 -9.89 26.18
C GLU A 99 42.80 -10.54 25.30
N ASN A 100 41.56 -10.04 25.32
CA ASN A 100 40.40 -10.68 24.66
C ASN A 100 39.99 -10.00 23.34
N ALA A 101 40.74 -10.29 22.26
CA ALA A 101 40.53 -9.68 20.94
C ALA A 101 39.13 -9.91 20.33
N VAL A 102 38.47 -11.03 20.61
CA VAL A 102 37.16 -11.38 20.00
C VAL A 102 36.02 -10.57 20.61
N SER A 103 36.03 -10.40 21.92
CA SER A 103 35.01 -9.62 22.65
C SER A 103 35.07 -8.14 22.31
N LEU A 104 36.27 -7.62 22.06
CA LEU A 104 36.46 -6.24 21.58
C LEU A 104 35.91 -6.07 20.16
N ASP A 105 36.14 -7.03 19.26
CA ASP A 105 35.55 -6.99 17.91
C ASP A 105 34.01 -6.97 17.95
N TYR A 106 33.43 -7.75 18.86
CA TYR A 106 31.99 -7.76 19.11
C TYR A 106 31.45 -6.41 19.57
N ILE A 107 32.03 -5.81 20.62
CA ILE A 107 31.64 -4.48 21.12
C ILE A 107 31.76 -3.45 19.99
N LYS A 108 32.90 -3.41 19.29
CA LYS A 108 33.14 -2.50 18.16
C LYS A 108 32.02 -2.61 17.12
N ASN A 109 31.75 -3.81 16.64
CA ASN A 109 30.75 -4.03 15.58
C ASN A 109 29.34 -3.68 16.06
N LEU A 110 28.98 -3.99 17.31
CA LEU A 110 27.69 -3.62 17.89
C LEU A 110 27.54 -2.09 18.06
N SER A 111 28.62 -1.41 18.46
CA SER A 111 28.64 0.06 18.53
C SER A 111 28.40 0.69 17.15
N PHE A 112 28.97 0.12 16.08
CA PHE A 112 28.67 0.56 14.71
C PHE A 112 27.21 0.33 14.31
N VAL A 113 26.59 -0.79 14.70
CA VAL A 113 25.14 -1.01 14.47
C VAL A 113 24.33 0.12 15.10
N GLY A 114 24.65 0.49 16.35
CA GLY A 114 23.97 1.57 17.06
C GLY A 114 24.16 2.95 16.41
N ILE A 115 25.38 3.25 15.96
CA ILE A 115 25.68 4.51 15.23
C ILE A 115 24.87 4.58 13.94
N VAL A 116 24.83 3.48 13.17
CA VAL A 116 24.07 3.41 11.91
C VAL A 116 22.57 3.49 12.15
N GLY A 117 22.06 2.86 13.22
CA GLY A 117 20.67 3.04 13.67
C GLY A 117 20.34 4.51 13.96
N ALA A 118 21.19 5.19 14.74
CA ALA A 118 21.01 6.60 15.06
C ALA A 118 21.07 7.49 13.80
N LEU A 119 22.05 7.29 12.91
CA LEU A 119 22.13 8.03 11.64
C LEU A 119 20.92 7.77 10.75
N SER A 120 20.43 6.54 10.67
CA SER A 120 19.22 6.22 9.91
C SER A 120 17.98 6.92 10.49
N SER A 121 17.89 7.05 11.82
CA SER A 121 16.83 7.82 12.47
C SER A 121 16.89 9.30 12.08
N ILE A 122 18.08 9.93 12.11
CA ILE A 122 18.27 11.32 11.66
C ILE A 122 17.82 11.49 10.21
N LEU A 123 18.32 10.60 9.33
CA LEU A 123 17.97 10.66 7.91
C LEU A 123 16.47 10.53 7.70
N SER A 124 15.81 9.63 8.44
CA SER A 124 14.37 9.37 8.28
C SER A 124 13.45 10.52 8.73
N GLY A 125 13.98 11.53 9.42
CA GLY A 125 13.18 12.56 10.08
C GLY A 125 12.37 12.06 11.29
N ASN A 126 12.40 10.75 11.57
CA ASN A 126 11.71 10.15 12.71
C ASN A 126 12.62 10.03 13.92
N TYR A 127 12.01 10.16 15.10
CA TYR A 127 12.66 9.99 16.40
C TYR A 127 12.59 8.54 16.84
N ASP A 128 13.51 7.73 16.33
CA ASP A 128 13.56 6.33 16.66
C ASP A 128 14.62 6.06 17.72
N PHE A 129 14.18 5.63 18.90
CA PHE A 129 15.04 5.41 20.04
C PHE A 129 15.48 3.93 20.18
N SER A 130 15.21 3.06 19.20
CA SER A 130 15.65 1.64 19.22
C SER A 130 17.16 1.46 19.33
N PHE A 131 17.96 2.41 18.86
CA PHE A 131 19.42 2.37 19.01
C PHE A 131 19.87 2.45 20.48
N TYR A 132 19.01 2.86 21.41
CA TYR A 132 19.29 2.80 22.85
C TYR A 132 19.27 1.36 23.38
N MET A 133 18.52 0.44 22.75
CA MET A 133 18.65 -0.99 23.06
C MET A 133 20.03 -1.50 22.66
N VAL A 134 20.55 -1.09 21.51
CA VAL A 134 21.91 -1.44 21.07
C VAL A 134 22.94 -0.86 22.04
N GLY A 135 22.79 0.41 22.43
CA GLY A 135 23.63 1.06 23.44
C GLY A 135 23.60 0.35 24.80
N GLY A 136 22.43 -0.05 25.27
CA GLY A 136 22.27 -0.85 26.48
C GLY A 136 22.98 -2.20 26.38
N ALA A 137 22.87 -2.89 25.24
CA ALA A 137 23.59 -4.14 24.99
C ALA A 137 25.12 -3.94 24.96
N VAL A 138 25.62 -2.84 24.41
CA VAL A 138 27.05 -2.47 24.45
C VAL A 138 27.51 -2.27 25.90
N ILE A 139 26.76 -1.52 26.70
CA ILE A 139 27.05 -1.28 28.12
C ILE A 139 27.06 -2.61 28.91
N LEU A 140 26.05 -3.45 28.72
CA LEU A 140 25.98 -4.79 29.35
C LEU A 140 27.15 -5.67 28.93
N SER A 141 27.60 -5.57 27.68
CA SER A 141 28.77 -6.31 27.18
C SER A 141 30.04 -5.91 27.92
N PHE A 142 30.26 -4.61 28.10
CA PHE A 142 31.39 -4.13 28.90
C PHE A 142 31.33 -4.57 30.37
N LEU A 143 30.15 -4.55 30.99
CA LEU A 143 29.96 -5.02 32.37
C LEU A 143 30.23 -6.52 32.50
N PHE A 144 29.77 -7.32 31.53
CA PHE A 144 29.89 -8.77 31.51
C PHE A 144 31.32 -9.26 31.22
N LEU A 145 32.01 -8.62 30.28
CA LEU A 145 33.34 -9.01 29.83
C LEU A 145 34.44 -8.78 30.88
N LYS A 146 34.12 -8.13 31.99
CA LYS A 146 34.95 -8.11 33.20
C LYS A 146 35.12 -9.51 33.82
N PHE A 147 34.25 -10.48 33.47
CA PHE A 147 34.14 -11.77 34.18
C PHE A 147 34.24 -13.03 33.30
N SER A 148 34.34 -12.94 31.96
CA SER A 148 34.37 -14.11 31.05
C SER A 148 35.41 -13.98 29.93
N ASN A 149 36.09 -15.09 29.60
CA ASN A 149 37.26 -15.13 28.71
C ASN A 149 37.06 -15.77 27.32
N ASP A 150 35.87 -16.26 26.95
CA ASP A 150 35.66 -16.97 25.68
C ASP A 150 34.39 -16.55 24.91
N ASN A 151 34.31 -16.92 23.63
CA ASN A 151 33.20 -16.76 22.69
C ASN A 151 31.86 -17.32 23.18
N SER A 152 31.90 -18.40 23.97
CA SER A 152 30.74 -18.92 24.70
C SER A 152 30.11 -17.83 25.58
N GLY A 153 30.94 -16.96 26.18
CA GLY A 153 30.51 -15.82 26.98
C GLY A 153 29.62 -14.82 26.24
N ILE A 154 29.88 -14.55 24.96
CA ILE A 154 29.02 -13.66 24.16
C ILE A 154 27.65 -14.29 23.93
N ALA A 155 27.60 -15.59 23.63
CA ALA A 155 26.33 -16.30 23.46
C ALA A 155 25.54 -16.35 24.78
N ILE A 156 26.21 -16.58 25.91
CA ILE A 156 25.59 -16.58 27.25
C ILE A 156 25.03 -15.19 27.61
N LEU A 157 25.77 -14.12 27.33
CA LEU A 157 25.28 -12.75 27.51
C LEU A 157 24.05 -12.51 26.63
N MET A 158 24.11 -12.89 25.36
CA MET A 158 23.00 -12.70 24.43
C MET A 158 21.76 -13.47 24.86
N TRP A 159 21.90 -14.70 25.32
CA TRP A 159 20.82 -15.47 25.92
C TRP A 159 20.12 -14.72 27.06
N ARG A 160 20.90 -14.18 28.01
CA ARG A 160 20.41 -13.42 29.16
C ARG A 160 19.68 -12.14 28.73
N ILE A 161 20.21 -11.42 27.73
CA ILE A 161 19.60 -10.22 27.14
C ILE A 161 18.27 -10.54 26.44
N LEU A 162 18.21 -11.64 25.67
CA LEU A 162 17.02 -12.01 24.91
C LEU A 162 15.88 -12.48 25.83
N LEU A 163 16.19 -13.19 26.92
CA LEU A 163 15.20 -13.62 27.92
C LEU A 163 14.48 -12.45 28.61
N ALA A 164 15.09 -11.28 28.69
CA ALA A 164 14.47 -10.10 29.28
C ALA A 164 13.33 -9.52 28.43
N ILE A 165 13.33 -9.75 27.10
CA ILE A 165 12.38 -9.15 26.16
C ILE A 165 10.91 -9.49 26.48
N PRO A 166 10.49 -10.77 26.55
CA PRO A 166 9.08 -11.09 26.81
C PRO A 166 8.57 -10.54 28.14
N ILE A 167 9.40 -10.55 29.19
CA ILE A 167 9.03 -10.03 30.50
C ILE A 167 8.95 -8.50 30.49
N SER A 168 9.81 -7.83 29.71
CA SER A 168 9.73 -6.37 29.52
C SER A 168 8.40 -5.96 28.88
N PHE A 169 7.91 -6.73 27.90
CA PHE A 169 6.58 -6.52 27.32
C PHE A 169 5.46 -6.77 28.32
N PHE A 170 5.57 -7.81 29.15
CA PHE A 170 4.59 -8.06 30.21
C PHE A 170 4.52 -6.91 31.22
N VAL A 171 5.68 -6.42 31.67
CA VAL A 171 5.76 -5.26 32.58
C VAL A 171 5.22 -4.00 31.91
N LEU A 172 5.48 -3.78 30.63
CA LEU A 172 4.92 -2.65 29.87
C LEU A 172 3.38 -2.71 29.81
N VAL A 173 2.81 -3.89 29.56
CA VAL A 173 1.35 -4.09 29.55
C VAL A 173 0.75 -3.81 30.93
N ILE A 174 1.39 -4.26 32.01
CA ILE A 174 0.96 -3.93 33.39
C ILE A 174 1.06 -2.43 33.65
N ALA A 175 2.16 -1.80 33.27
CA ALA A 175 2.40 -0.38 33.47
C ALA A 175 1.32 0.49 32.79
N ARG A 176 0.93 0.13 31.55
CA ARG A 176 -0.19 0.79 30.86
C ARG A 176 -1.52 0.58 31.56
N LYS A 177 -1.83 -0.65 31.97
CA LYS A 177 -3.09 -0.95 32.68
C LYS A 177 -3.29 -0.10 33.95
N TYR A 178 -2.18 0.23 34.61
CA TYR A 178 -2.19 1.06 35.83
C TYR A 178 -1.79 2.52 35.57
N TYR A 179 -1.89 3.01 34.33
CA TYR A 179 -1.62 4.40 33.92
C TYR A 179 -0.22 4.94 34.34
N VAL A 180 0.76 4.05 34.53
CA VAL A 180 2.14 4.40 34.88
C VAL A 180 2.80 5.11 33.70
N ILE A 181 2.50 4.69 32.47
CA ILE A 181 3.04 5.30 31.25
C ILE A 181 2.51 6.74 31.10
N ASP A 182 1.20 6.95 31.29
CA ASP A 182 0.59 8.29 31.20
C ASP A 182 1.14 9.22 32.30
N SER A 183 1.36 8.68 33.51
CA SER A 183 2.01 9.42 34.60
C SER A 183 3.45 9.80 34.26
N MET A 184 4.18 8.90 33.58
CA MET A 184 5.55 9.12 33.13
C MET A 184 5.62 10.13 31.97
N GLU A 185 4.66 10.12 31.05
CA GLU A 185 4.56 11.08 29.95
C GLU A 185 4.30 12.52 30.46
N ASN A 186 3.49 12.64 31.51
CA ASN A 186 3.23 13.92 32.19
C ASN A 186 4.42 14.42 33.04
N ASN A 187 5.47 13.61 33.24
CA ASN A 187 6.65 14.03 33.96
C ASN A 187 7.44 15.09 33.17
N PHE A 188 7.77 16.20 33.82
CA PHE A 188 8.51 17.31 33.23
C PHE A 188 9.81 16.88 32.52
N PHE A 189 10.56 15.93 33.09
CA PHE A 189 11.83 15.46 32.50
C PHE A 189 11.59 14.64 31.23
N VAL A 190 10.59 13.75 31.22
CA VAL A 190 10.28 12.89 30.06
C VAL A 190 9.74 13.73 28.91
N LYS A 191 8.81 14.66 29.21
CA LYS A 191 8.28 15.62 28.23
C LYS A 191 9.40 16.46 27.60
N LYS A 192 10.41 16.86 28.38
CA LYS A 192 11.58 17.62 27.90
C LYS A 192 12.55 16.79 27.05
N LEU A 193 12.57 15.46 27.21
CA LEU A 193 13.39 14.56 26.40
C LEU A 193 12.73 14.24 25.04
N GLU A 194 11.42 14.49 24.90
CA GLU A 194 10.65 14.20 23.67
C GLU A 194 10.79 12.74 23.19
N ILE A 195 11.04 11.83 24.13
CA ILE A 195 11.07 10.38 23.92
C ILE A 195 9.69 9.84 24.33
N PRO A 196 9.03 9.00 23.50
CA PRO A 196 7.80 8.33 23.90
C PRO A 196 8.00 7.58 25.23
N ALA A 197 7.17 7.89 26.23
CA ALA A 197 7.33 7.38 27.59
C ALA A 197 7.32 5.84 27.64
N GLU A 198 6.46 5.22 26.84
CA GLU A 198 6.38 3.77 26.62
C GLU A 198 7.70 3.13 26.17
N PHE A 199 8.41 3.80 25.26
CA PHE A 199 9.67 3.30 24.73
C PHE A 199 10.78 3.43 25.77
N LEU A 200 10.89 4.60 26.40
CA LEU A 200 11.85 4.83 27.48
C LEU A 200 11.65 3.82 28.61
N PHE A 201 10.39 3.61 29.03
CA PHE A 201 10.03 2.64 30.05
C PHE A 201 10.41 1.21 29.65
N PHE A 202 10.13 0.81 28.40
CA PHE A 202 10.49 -0.51 27.89
C PHE A 202 12.01 -0.74 27.91
N VAL A 203 12.81 0.20 27.40
CA VAL A 203 14.28 0.06 27.36
C VAL A 203 14.89 0.00 28.76
N LEU A 204 14.44 0.84 29.68
CA LEU A 204 14.91 0.83 31.07
C LEU A 204 14.55 -0.49 31.76
N THR A 205 13.31 -0.94 31.59
CA THR A 205 12.84 -2.22 32.15
C THR A 205 13.65 -3.39 31.57
N TRP A 206 13.84 -3.42 30.26
CA TRP A 206 14.64 -4.44 29.59
C TRP A 206 16.09 -4.46 30.05
N PHE A 207 16.70 -3.29 30.23
CA PHE A 207 18.07 -3.18 30.72
C PHE A 207 18.21 -3.72 32.15
N VAL A 208 17.31 -3.32 33.06
CA VAL A 208 17.29 -3.77 34.46
C VAL A 208 17.04 -5.28 34.54
N LEU A 209 16.06 -5.79 33.79
CA LEU A 209 15.77 -7.23 33.74
C LEU A 209 16.93 -8.02 33.15
N SER A 210 17.63 -7.50 32.14
CA SER A 210 18.83 -8.15 31.59
C SER A 210 19.94 -8.28 32.64
N LEU A 211 20.14 -7.26 33.46
CA LEU A 211 21.09 -7.30 34.59
C LEU A 211 20.64 -8.31 35.66
N PHE A 212 19.35 -8.32 35.99
CA PHE A 212 18.78 -9.27 36.94
C PHE A 212 18.94 -10.71 36.46
N PHE A 213 18.62 -11.00 35.20
CA PHE A 213 18.85 -12.31 34.59
C PHE A 213 20.32 -12.68 34.60
N HIS A 214 21.20 -11.73 34.34
CA HIS A 214 22.63 -11.98 34.38
C HIS A 214 23.08 -12.46 35.76
N ILE A 215 22.72 -11.74 36.83
CA ILE A 215 23.11 -12.08 38.20
C ILE A 215 22.37 -13.34 38.69
N GLY A 216 21.06 -13.41 38.47
CA GLY A 216 20.21 -14.49 38.95
C GLY A 216 20.54 -15.84 38.31
N LEU A 217 20.71 -15.89 36.99
CA LEU A 217 21.06 -17.13 36.30
C LEU A 217 22.47 -17.60 36.65
N GLU A 218 23.41 -16.68 36.89
CA GLU A 218 24.75 -17.01 37.37
C GLU A 218 24.70 -17.72 38.74
N LEU A 219 23.93 -17.18 39.68
CA LEU A 219 23.72 -17.79 40.99
C LEU A 219 23.06 -19.17 40.88
N ILE A 220 22.07 -19.32 40.00
CA ILE A 220 21.39 -20.59 39.75
C ILE A 220 22.37 -21.61 39.15
N VAL A 221 23.19 -21.23 38.16
CA VAL A 221 24.20 -22.11 37.56
C VAL A 221 25.17 -22.59 38.63
N ARG A 222 25.75 -21.69 39.44
CA ARG A 222 26.69 -22.05 40.52
C ARG A 222 26.06 -22.94 41.59
N PHE A 223 24.80 -22.68 41.93
CA PHE A 223 24.06 -23.52 42.87
C PHE A 223 23.84 -24.93 42.30
N CYS A 224 23.39 -25.02 41.05
CA CYS A 224 23.12 -26.28 40.37
C CYS A 224 24.40 -27.09 40.15
N THR A 225 25.51 -26.46 39.79
CA THR A 225 26.80 -27.14 39.58
C THR A 225 27.32 -27.72 40.88
N LYS A 226 27.30 -26.94 41.97
CA LYS A 226 27.70 -27.38 43.32
C LYS A 226 26.80 -28.48 43.86
N LYS A 227 25.47 -28.35 43.72
CA LYS A 227 24.49 -29.29 44.29
C LYS A 227 24.38 -30.60 43.51
N PHE A 228 24.57 -30.57 42.19
CA PHE A 228 24.30 -31.70 41.32
C PHE A 228 25.51 -32.27 40.60
N ASN A 229 26.72 -31.76 40.90
CA ASN A 229 27.99 -32.19 40.31
C ASN A 229 27.97 -32.23 38.77
N VAL A 230 27.37 -31.19 38.16
CA VAL A 230 27.33 -30.97 36.71
C VAL A 230 28.29 -29.85 36.37
N SER A 231 29.02 -29.94 35.24
CA SER A 231 29.87 -28.84 34.79
C SER A 231 29.06 -27.58 34.51
N GLU A 232 29.68 -26.41 34.70
CA GLU A 232 29.04 -25.10 34.47
C GLU A 232 28.46 -24.99 33.06
N GLU A 233 29.26 -25.27 32.04
CA GLU A 233 28.83 -25.23 30.63
C GLU A 233 27.62 -26.13 30.35
N ARG A 234 27.63 -27.36 30.89
CA ARG A 234 26.49 -28.28 30.73
C ARG A 234 25.26 -27.76 31.46
N CYS A 235 25.43 -27.17 32.65
CA CYS A 235 24.34 -26.59 33.40
C CYS A 235 23.73 -25.38 32.67
N GLU A 236 24.56 -24.53 32.07
CA GLU A 236 24.12 -23.39 31.26
C GLU A 236 23.31 -23.83 30.04
N VAL A 237 23.77 -24.84 29.30
CA VAL A 237 23.02 -25.39 28.16
C VAL A 237 21.66 -25.96 28.59
N ILE A 238 21.62 -26.69 29.72
CA ILE A 238 20.36 -27.24 30.25
C ILE A 238 19.40 -26.12 30.63
N ILE A 239 19.87 -25.11 31.37
CA ILE A 239 19.03 -23.99 31.81
C ILE A 239 18.57 -23.16 30.60
N ALA A 240 19.46 -22.89 29.65
CA ALA A 240 19.11 -22.18 28.42
C ALA A 240 18.14 -22.96 27.55
N THR A 241 18.21 -24.29 27.52
CA THR A 241 17.19 -25.10 26.83
C THR A 241 15.87 -25.05 27.59
N ALA A 242 15.94 -25.16 28.92
CA ALA A 242 14.77 -25.10 29.80
C ALA A 242 14.05 -23.74 29.72
N SER A 243 14.74 -22.64 29.45
CA SER A 243 14.11 -21.31 29.37
C SER A 243 13.50 -20.96 28.00
N ILE A 244 13.49 -21.88 27.02
CA ILE A 244 12.81 -21.66 25.72
C ILE A 244 11.32 -21.33 25.89
N PRO A 245 10.51 -22.03 26.72
CA PRO A 245 9.11 -21.68 26.92
C PRO A 245 8.93 -20.25 27.43
N LEU A 246 9.83 -19.77 28.29
CA LEU A 246 9.80 -18.40 28.78
C LEU A 246 10.08 -17.40 27.65
N MET A 247 11.04 -17.69 26.78
CA MET A 247 11.33 -16.89 25.59
C MET A 247 10.12 -16.80 24.65
N SER A 248 9.39 -17.91 24.49
CA SER A 248 8.20 -18.02 23.63
C SER A 248 6.92 -17.44 24.25
N SER A 249 6.94 -17.01 25.52
CA SER A 249 5.73 -16.58 26.23
C SER A 249 5.00 -15.41 25.56
N ALA A 250 5.72 -14.43 25.01
CA ALA A 250 5.12 -13.31 24.28
C ALA A 250 4.46 -13.74 22.95
N ILE A 251 5.03 -14.73 22.27
CA ILE A 251 4.45 -15.32 21.04
C ILE A 251 3.15 -16.06 21.41
N PHE A 252 3.20 -16.89 22.46
CA PHE A 252 2.01 -17.57 22.96
C PHE A 252 0.95 -16.59 23.44
N GLN A 253 1.34 -15.45 24.00
CA GLN A 253 0.42 -14.39 24.37
C GLN A 253 -0.30 -13.82 23.15
N SER A 254 0.41 -13.39 22.10
CA SER A 254 -0.22 -12.90 20.86
C SER A 254 -1.19 -13.92 20.24
N ILE A 255 -0.79 -15.19 20.20
CA ILE A 255 -1.65 -16.29 19.72
C ILE A 255 -2.88 -16.44 20.63
N SER A 256 -2.71 -16.41 21.95
CA SER A 256 -3.81 -16.59 22.90
C SER A 256 -4.81 -15.43 22.86
N LEU A 257 -4.33 -14.19 22.66
CA LEU A 257 -5.18 -13.02 22.45
C LEU A 257 -6.05 -13.18 21.20
N GLU A 258 -5.48 -13.68 20.10
CA GLU A 258 -6.25 -13.94 18.89
C GLU A 258 -7.22 -15.13 19.06
N ILE A 259 -6.83 -16.18 19.79
CA ILE A 259 -7.76 -17.27 20.15
C ILE A 259 -8.96 -16.74 20.94
N ILE A 260 -8.76 -15.78 21.86
CA ILE A 260 -9.86 -15.12 22.57
C ILE A 260 -10.77 -14.36 21.60
N ASN A 261 -10.20 -13.63 20.63
CA ASN A 261 -10.99 -12.92 19.63
C ASN A 261 -11.79 -13.89 18.74
N ILE A 262 -11.20 -15.03 18.36
CA ILE A 262 -11.88 -16.10 17.62
C ILE A 262 -13.01 -16.69 18.46
N ILE A 263 -12.77 -16.99 19.74
CA ILE A 263 -13.78 -17.52 20.66
C ILE A 263 -14.93 -16.51 20.85
N ASN A 264 -14.63 -15.21 20.98
CA ASN A 264 -15.63 -14.16 21.06
C ASN A 264 -16.47 -14.12 19.77
N LYS A 265 -15.83 -14.07 18.59
CA LYS A 265 -16.51 -14.05 17.30
C LYS A 265 -17.36 -15.32 17.04
N ARG A 266 -16.82 -16.51 17.34
CA ARG A 266 -17.44 -17.80 16.97
C ARG A 266 -18.43 -18.32 18.00
N LEU A 267 -18.13 -18.14 19.28
CA LEU A 267 -18.87 -18.73 20.40
C LEU A 267 -19.56 -17.67 21.28
N ASP A 268 -19.36 -16.37 21.00
CA ASP A 268 -19.90 -15.26 21.79
C ASP A 268 -19.44 -15.27 23.26
N ILE A 269 -18.27 -15.87 23.53
CA ILE A 269 -17.67 -15.93 24.87
C ILE A 269 -16.66 -14.80 25.01
N VAL A 270 -16.97 -13.84 25.89
CA VAL A 270 -16.13 -12.66 26.14
C VAL A 270 -15.19 -12.89 27.33
N TYR A 271 -13.88 -12.90 27.07
CA TYR A 271 -12.87 -12.94 28.13
C TYR A 271 -12.38 -11.53 28.52
N LYS A 272 -12.80 -11.05 29.69
CA LYS A 272 -12.55 -9.67 30.15
C LYS A 272 -11.20 -9.43 30.85
N ARG A 273 -10.34 -10.45 30.96
CA ARG A 273 -9.09 -10.36 31.76
C ARG A 273 -7.82 -10.72 30.97
N PRO A 274 -7.54 -10.11 29.80
CA PRO A 274 -6.38 -10.44 28.96
C PRO A 274 -5.02 -10.29 29.67
N THR A 275 -4.92 -9.39 30.64
CA THR A 275 -3.70 -9.24 31.47
C THR A 275 -3.44 -10.41 32.42
N LEU A 276 -4.50 -11.02 32.97
CA LEU A 276 -4.39 -12.23 33.79
C LEU A 276 -3.91 -13.42 32.95
N LEU A 277 -4.38 -13.53 31.70
CA LEU A 277 -3.94 -14.57 30.77
C LEU A 277 -2.42 -14.49 30.55
N TYR A 278 -1.89 -13.28 30.32
CA TYR A 278 -0.45 -13.11 30.13
C TYR A 278 0.34 -13.58 31.37
N GLY A 279 -0.15 -13.24 32.58
CA GLY A 279 0.43 -13.74 33.83
C GLY A 279 0.41 -15.26 33.94
N ILE A 280 -0.71 -15.90 33.59
CA ILE A 280 -0.84 -17.37 33.58
C ILE A 280 0.13 -18.01 32.60
N ILE A 281 0.29 -17.45 31.40
CA ILE A 281 1.23 -17.96 30.39
C ILE A 281 2.67 -17.89 30.90
N ILE A 282 3.07 -16.79 31.55
CA ILE A 282 4.40 -16.67 32.13
C ILE A 282 4.62 -17.68 33.25
N ILE A 283 3.67 -17.83 34.17
CA ILE A 283 3.77 -18.81 35.27
C ILE A 283 3.88 -20.23 34.70
N THR A 284 3.07 -20.55 33.69
CA THR A 284 3.09 -21.85 33.01
C THR A 284 4.41 -22.07 32.29
N ALA A 285 4.97 -21.05 31.66
CA ALA A 285 6.27 -21.11 31.00
C ALA A 285 7.41 -21.34 32.00
N VAL A 286 7.36 -20.69 33.17
CA VAL A 286 8.33 -20.92 34.26
C VAL A 286 8.20 -22.35 34.81
N PHE A 287 6.98 -22.83 35.03
CA PHE A 287 6.75 -24.21 35.47
C PHE A 287 7.27 -25.22 34.43
N ALA A 288 6.95 -25.01 33.14
CA ALA A 288 7.45 -25.82 32.05
C ALA A 288 8.98 -25.81 31.99
N ALA A 289 9.62 -24.66 32.22
CA ALA A 289 11.07 -24.55 32.29
C ALA A 289 11.66 -25.43 33.42
N ILE A 290 11.06 -25.40 34.61
CA ILE A 290 11.47 -26.23 35.74
C ILE A 290 11.34 -27.72 35.41
N VAL A 291 10.21 -28.13 34.82
CA VAL A 291 9.97 -29.53 34.42
C VAL A 291 10.99 -29.96 33.36
N ILE A 292 11.21 -29.16 32.32
CA ILE A 292 12.19 -29.43 31.27
C ILE A 292 13.59 -29.57 31.87
N TYR A 293 13.98 -28.68 32.80
CA TYR A 293 15.25 -28.77 33.51
C TYR A 293 15.44 -30.14 34.18
N PHE A 294 14.45 -30.61 34.95
CA PHE A 294 14.53 -31.91 35.63
C PHE A 294 14.56 -33.10 34.67
N ILE A 295 13.84 -33.02 33.55
CA ILE A 295 13.87 -34.05 32.50
C ILE A 295 15.26 -34.11 31.85
N LEU A 296 15.79 -32.95 31.46
CA LEU A 296 17.07 -32.85 30.76
C LEU A 296 18.25 -33.26 31.65
N LYS A 297 18.18 -32.92 32.94
CA LYS A 297 19.16 -33.37 33.93
C LYS A 297 19.31 -34.89 33.98
N LYS A 298 18.20 -35.65 33.87
CA LYS A 298 18.21 -37.13 33.95
C LYS A 298 18.81 -37.79 32.71
N LYS A 299 18.87 -37.10 31.58
CA LYS A 299 19.28 -37.69 30.30
C LYS A 299 20.74 -37.35 29.98
N ASN A 300 21.64 -38.27 30.32
CA ASN A 300 23.10 -38.11 30.06
C ASN A 300 23.48 -38.04 28.57
N LYS A 301 22.65 -38.56 27.66
CA LYS A 301 22.97 -38.64 26.21
C LYS A 301 22.34 -37.54 25.34
N LEU A 302 21.48 -36.67 25.87
CA LEU A 302 20.58 -35.89 25.02
C LEU A 302 21.08 -34.54 24.49
N PHE A 303 22.24 -34.04 24.92
CA PHE A 303 22.73 -32.74 24.45
C PHE A 303 24.20 -32.79 24.02
N GLN A 304 24.40 -32.92 22.70
CA GLN A 304 25.64 -32.54 22.00
C GLN A 304 25.59 -31.09 21.48
N ILE A 305 24.51 -30.35 21.73
CA ILE A 305 24.31 -28.98 21.22
C ILE A 305 24.85 -27.99 22.26
N GLY A 306 25.89 -27.22 21.90
CA GLY A 306 26.42 -26.14 22.75
C GLY A 306 25.52 -24.90 22.82
N ILE A 307 25.82 -23.99 23.75
CA ILE A 307 25.02 -22.77 23.98
C ILE A 307 24.95 -21.85 22.75
N LYS A 308 26.04 -21.75 21.98
CA LYS A 308 26.11 -20.87 20.81
C LYS A 308 25.09 -21.25 19.71
N PRO A 309 25.05 -22.51 19.21
CA PRO A 309 23.99 -22.94 18.31
C PRO A 309 22.57 -22.74 18.86
N LEU A 310 22.37 -22.92 20.16
CA LEU A 310 21.08 -22.73 20.81
C LEU A 310 20.62 -21.26 20.71
N VAL A 311 21.50 -20.33 21.07
CA VAL A 311 21.17 -18.90 21.03
C VAL A 311 20.97 -18.40 19.61
N TYR A 312 21.86 -18.80 18.70
CA TYR A 312 21.90 -18.27 17.35
C TYR A 312 20.79 -18.84 16.45
N ASN A 313 20.39 -20.09 16.66
CA ASN A 313 19.35 -20.72 15.84
C ASN A 313 17.95 -20.75 16.48
N PHE A 314 17.83 -20.52 17.80
CA PHE A 314 16.53 -20.52 18.48
C PHE A 314 16.21 -19.18 19.12
N TYR A 315 17.04 -18.67 20.03
CA TYR A 315 16.71 -17.44 20.78
C TYR A 315 16.58 -16.21 19.90
N ILE A 316 17.52 -15.98 18.97
CA ILE A 316 17.46 -14.81 18.09
C ILE A 316 16.22 -14.86 17.18
N PRO A 317 15.94 -15.97 16.45
CA PRO A 317 14.70 -16.08 15.69
C PRO A 317 13.44 -15.91 16.55
N LEU A 318 13.38 -16.51 17.75
CA LEU A 318 12.24 -16.34 18.66
C LEU A 318 12.07 -14.88 19.10
N ALA A 319 13.15 -14.14 19.32
CA ALA A 319 13.08 -12.72 19.65
C ALA A 319 12.50 -11.88 18.50
N LEU A 320 12.94 -12.14 17.28
CA LEU A 320 12.39 -11.49 16.08
C LEU A 320 10.92 -11.84 15.86
N ILE A 321 10.55 -13.09 16.10
CA ILE A 321 9.16 -13.55 16.06
C ILE A 321 8.35 -12.81 17.12
N THR A 322 8.86 -12.66 18.35
CA THR A 322 8.18 -11.87 19.40
C THR A 322 7.89 -10.44 18.95
N PHE A 323 8.90 -9.71 18.44
CA PHE A 323 8.67 -8.34 17.96
C PHE A 323 7.67 -8.30 16.80
N THR A 324 7.82 -9.18 15.82
CA THR A 324 6.96 -9.18 14.62
C THR A 324 5.54 -9.66 14.88
N PHE A 325 5.31 -10.61 15.79
CA PHE A 325 3.94 -11.00 16.20
C PHE A 325 3.22 -9.88 16.95
N ILE A 326 3.94 -9.09 17.74
CA ILE A 326 3.38 -7.91 18.41
C ILE A 326 2.98 -6.83 17.38
N ILE A 327 3.82 -6.59 16.37
CA ILE A 327 3.48 -5.68 15.26
C ILE A 327 2.31 -6.21 14.44
N ALA A 328 2.32 -7.52 14.15
CA ALA A 328 1.34 -8.19 13.33
C ALA A 328 0.04 -8.53 14.10
N GLN A 329 -0.10 -8.15 15.37
CA GLN A 329 -1.30 -8.44 16.15
C GLN A 329 -2.53 -7.88 15.41
N PRO A 330 -3.51 -8.73 15.07
CA PRO A 330 -4.74 -8.28 14.43
C PRO A 330 -5.50 -7.31 15.32
N ALA A 331 -6.14 -6.32 14.72
CA ALA A 331 -7.09 -5.48 15.44
C ALA A 331 -8.28 -6.33 15.93
N LYS A 332 -8.91 -5.95 17.06
CA LYS A 332 -10.13 -6.63 17.56
C LYS A 332 -11.23 -6.63 16.50
N MET A 333 -11.43 -5.48 15.85
CA MET A 333 -12.38 -5.30 14.74
C MET A 333 -11.71 -4.53 13.60
N SER A 334 -12.17 -4.81 12.38
CA SER A 334 -11.90 -4.02 11.17
C SER A 334 -12.94 -2.91 11.05
N LEU A 335 -12.57 -1.80 10.42
CA LEU A 335 -13.56 -0.78 10.03
C LEU A 335 -14.15 -1.15 8.66
N VAL A 336 -15.39 -0.73 8.40
CA VAL A 336 -15.92 -0.73 7.03
C VAL A 336 -15.00 0.11 6.15
N GLY A 337 -14.47 -0.51 5.10
CA GLY A 337 -13.56 0.16 4.17
C GLY A 337 -14.30 1.05 3.19
N ASN A 338 -13.60 2.06 2.66
CA ASN A 338 -14.07 2.91 1.58
C ASN A 338 -13.33 2.66 0.25
N GLU A 339 -12.42 1.68 0.24
CA GLU A 339 -11.70 1.29 -0.97
C GLU A 339 -12.31 0.01 -1.57
N TYR A 340 -13.12 0.17 -2.61
CA TYR A 340 -13.80 -0.92 -3.33
C TYR A 340 -13.01 -1.46 -4.52
N PHE A 341 -12.01 -0.72 -4.98
CA PHE A 341 -11.29 -1.00 -6.21
C PHE A 341 -10.12 -1.99 -5.98
N GLU A 342 -9.10 -1.63 -5.21
CA GLU A 342 -7.97 -2.51 -4.86
C GLU A 342 -8.43 -3.69 -4.01
N MET A 343 -9.41 -3.46 -3.12
CA MET A 343 -9.99 -4.54 -2.33
C MET A 343 -10.70 -5.58 -3.22
N ALA A 344 -11.22 -5.21 -4.39
CA ALA A 344 -11.84 -6.18 -5.29
C ALA A 344 -10.84 -7.22 -5.79
N ASN A 345 -9.61 -6.81 -6.08
CA ASN A 345 -8.55 -7.68 -6.62
C ASN A 345 -8.36 -8.92 -5.77
N HIS A 346 -8.24 -8.71 -4.46
CA HIS A 346 -7.97 -9.75 -3.48
C HIS A 346 -9.25 -10.30 -2.87
N GLY A 347 -10.16 -9.39 -2.49
CA GLY A 347 -11.37 -9.66 -1.74
C GLY A 347 -12.37 -10.53 -2.49
N LEU A 348 -12.49 -10.38 -3.81
CA LEU A 348 -13.41 -11.22 -4.60
C LEU A 348 -12.94 -12.66 -4.70
N SER A 349 -11.63 -12.91 -4.82
CA SER A 349 -11.10 -14.28 -4.78
C SER A 349 -11.40 -14.95 -3.43
N VAL A 350 -11.26 -14.21 -2.34
CA VAL A 350 -11.58 -14.71 -1.00
C VAL A 350 -13.08 -14.95 -0.83
N ASP A 351 -13.92 -13.99 -1.22
CA ASP A 351 -15.38 -14.13 -1.19
C ASP A 351 -15.82 -15.36 -1.99
N HIS A 352 -15.32 -15.48 -3.21
CA HIS A 352 -15.71 -16.53 -4.13
C HIS A 352 -15.34 -17.93 -3.62
N LEU A 353 -14.19 -18.06 -2.97
CA LEU A 353 -13.79 -19.33 -2.35
C LEU A 353 -14.74 -19.73 -1.21
N PHE A 354 -15.02 -18.82 -0.27
CA PHE A 354 -15.79 -19.16 0.93
C PHE A 354 -17.29 -19.19 0.71
N ARG A 355 -17.83 -18.32 -0.15
CA ARG A 355 -19.27 -18.20 -0.41
C ARG A 355 -19.75 -19.14 -1.52
N TYR A 356 -18.93 -19.35 -2.56
CA TYR A 356 -19.33 -20.12 -3.75
C TYR A 356 -18.49 -21.37 -4.03
N GLY A 357 -17.43 -21.63 -3.24
CA GLY A 357 -16.54 -22.77 -3.46
C GLY A 357 -15.69 -22.66 -4.73
N SER A 358 -15.52 -21.44 -5.26
CA SER A 358 -14.74 -21.21 -6.47
C SER A 358 -13.24 -21.31 -6.21
N LEU A 359 -12.51 -21.91 -7.15
CA LEU A 359 -11.07 -22.12 -7.01
C LEU A 359 -10.27 -20.90 -7.50
N PRO A 360 -9.40 -20.29 -6.66
CA PRO A 360 -8.49 -19.23 -7.07
C PRO A 360 -7.61 -19.66 -8.25
N ILE A 361 -7.27 -18.73 -9.14
CA ILE A 361 -6.50 -18.94 -10.39
C ILE A 361 -7.27 -19.74 -11.46
N ILE A 362 -8.21 -20.60 -11.08
CA ILE A 362 -9.02 -21.39 -12.03
C ILE A 362 -10.31 -20.65 -12.38
N GLU A 363 -11.03 -20.15 -11.38
CA GLU A 363 -12.34 -19.48 -11.51
C GLU A 363 -12.27 -17.99 -11.19
N THR A 364 -11.22 -17.52 -10.52
CA THR A 364 -10.97 -16.10 -10.21
C THR A 364 -9.52 -15.74 -10.49
N PHE A 365 -9.28 -14.51 -10.93
CA PHE A 365 -7.94 -13.99 -11.19
C PHE A 365 -7.64 -12.71 -10.42
N ASP A 366 -6.49 -12.72 -9.75
CA ASP A 366 -5.94 -11.64 -8.94
C ASP A 366 -4.55 -11.28 -9.48
N ALA A 367 -4.28 -9.98 -9.64
CA ALA A 367 -3.00 -9.47 -10.19
C ALA A 367 -1.78 -9.86 -9.33
N HIS A 368 -1.99 -10.11 -8.05
CA HIS A 368 -1.01 -10.55 -7.06
C HIS A 368 -1.16 -12.02 -6.67
N PHE A 369 -2.00 -12.78 -7.39
CA PHE A 369 -2.26 -14.19 -7.18
C PHE A 369 -2.60 -14.48 -5.71
N LEU A 370 -1.87 -15.36 -5.02
CA LEU A 370 -2.17 -15.77 -3.66
C LEU A 370 -1.51 -14.90 -2.59
N SER A 371 -0.70 -13.91 -2.94
CA SER A 371 0.14 -13.20 -1.95
C SER A 371 -0.68 -12.50 -0.88
N ASN A 372 -1.82 -11.92 -1.28
CA ASN A 372 -2.73 -11.21 -0.38
C ASN A 372 -3.87 -12.11 0.11
N GLN A 373 -4.08 -13.26 -0.53
CA GLN A 373 -5.19 -14.17 -0.23
C GLN A 373 -4.83 -15.19 0.86
N PHE A 374 -3.55 -15.57 0.98
CA PHE A 374 -3.12 -16.63 1.89
C PHE A 374 -3.51 -16.37 3.35
N PHE A 375 -3.23 -15.17 3.86
CA PHE A 375 -3.58 -14.80 5.23
C PHE A 375 -5.07 -14.52 5.41
N ALA A 376 -5.74 -14.03 4.36
CA ALA A 376 -7.19 -13.90 4.35
C ALA A 376 -7.92 -15.24 4.43
N TYR A 377 -7.37 -16.30 3.81
CA TYR A 377 -7.87 -17.67 3.94
C TYR A 377 -7.70 -18.19 5.36
N LEU A 378 -6.52 -17.98 5.95
CA LEU A 378 -6.25 -18.39 7.32
C LEU A 378 -7.23 -17.71 8.30
N TYR A 379 -7.46 -16.40 8.13
CA TYR A 379 -8.45 -15.67 8.92
C TYR A 379 -9.84 -16.29 8.76
N SER A 380 -10.30 -16.45 7.51
CA SER A 380 -11.67 -16.86 7.20
C SER A 380 -12.00 -18.28 7.66
N VAL A 381 -11.02 -19.20 7.63
CA VAL A 381 -11.16 -20.56 8.21
C VAL A 381 -11.34 -20.47 9.73
N LEU A 382 -10.56 -19.63 10.41
CA LEU A 382 -10.58 -19.55 11.88
C LEU A 382 -11.75 -18.73 12.42
N ASN A 383 -11.99 -17.52 11.88
CA ASN A 383 -12.98 -16.56 12.36
C ASN A 383 -14.34 -16.64 11.64
N GLY A 384 -14.37 -17.25 10.46
CA GLY A 384 -15.51 -17.24 9.56
C GLY A 384 -15.31 -16.13 8.55
N TYR A 385 -15.69 -16.40 7.30
CA TYR A 385 -15.59 -15.41 6.25
C TYR A 385 -16.54 -14.24 6.54
N GLU A 386 -16.00 -13.03 6.48
CA GLU A 386 -16.74 -11.77 6.59
C GLU A 386 -16.04 -10.73 5.70
N PRO A 387 -16.77 -10.02 4.83
CA PRO A 387 -16.21 -8.93 4.04
C PRO A 387 -15.59 -7.86 4.96
N TRP A 388 -14.42 -7.33 4.58
CA TRP A 388 -13.58 -6.38 5.37
C TRP A 388 -12.75 -6.96 6.50
N ALA A 389 -13.27 -7.94 7.24
CA ALA A 389 -12.50 -8.55 8.32
C ALA A 389 -11.51 -9.61 7.81
N ALA A 390 -11.73 -10.16 6.61
CA ALA A 390 -10.88 -11.18 6.00
C ALA A 390 -9.38 -10.83 6.03
N PHE A 391 -9.02 -9.57 5.85
CA PHE A 391 -7.63 -9.11 5.72
C PHE A 391 -6.96 -8.72 7.05
N LEU A 392 -7.62 -8.96 8.19
CA LEU A 392 -7.04 -8.67 9.52
C LEU A 392 -5.72 -9.41 9.80
N TYR A 393 -5.43 -10.49 9.05
CA TYR A 393 -4.24 -11.32 9.21
C TYR A 393 -3.08 -10.95 8.28
N ASP A 394 -3.25 -10.00 7.36
CA ASP A 394 -2.25 -9.72 6.32
C ASP A 394 -0.88 -9.37 6.91
N LYS A 395 -0.85 -8.64 8.03
CA LYS A 395 0.40 -8.25 8.70
C LYS A 395 1.23 -9.44 9.20
N TYR A 396 0.68 -10.64 9.34
CA TYR A 396 1.46 -11.82 9.70
C TYR A 396 2.51 -12.20 8.65
N ILE A 397 2.37 -11.76 7.39
CA ILE A 397 3.41 -11.92 6.37
C ILE A 397 4.74 -11.30 6.79
N MET A 398 4.70 -10.22 7.58
CA MET A 398 5.87 -9.52 8.08
C MET A 398 6.79 -10.43 8.90
N VAL A 399 6.21 -11.37 9.68
CA VAL A 399 6.96 -12.36 10.45
C VAL A 399 7.86 -13.19 9.52
N LEU A 400 7.30 -13.64 8.40
CA LEU A 400 8.02 -14.43 7.41
C LEU A 400 9.10 -13.60 6.70
N TYR A 401 8.78 -12.36 6.30
CA TYR A 401 9.75 -11.47 5.66
C TYR A 401 10.96 -11.17 6.54
N ILE A 402 10.74 -10.81 7.81
CA ILE A 402 11.83 -10.50 8.75
C ILE A 402 12.66 -11.74 9.06
N LEU A 403 12.05 -12.93 9.18
CA LEU A 403 12.79 -14.17 9.35
C LEU A 403 13.66 -14.50 8.14
N VAL A 404 13.12 -14.40 6.92
CA VAL A 404 13.89 -14.63 5.69
C VAL A 404 15.04 -13.63 5.58
N LEU A 405 14.78 -12.36 5.86
CA LEU A 405 15.80 -11.31 5.88
C LEU A 405 16.88 -11.62 6.91
N TYR A 406 16.53 -12.04 8.13
CA TYR A 406 17.49 -12.46 9.13
C TYR A 406 18.38 -13.62 8.64
N PHE A 407 17.79 -14.63 7.99
CA PHE A 407 18.56 -15.75 7.43
C PHE A 407 19.47 -15.34 6.27
N VAL A 408 19.12 -14.30 5.51
CA VAL A 408 20.00 -13.66 4.52
C VAL A 408 21.15 -12.92 5.23
N LEU A 409 20.82 -11.97 6.11
CA LEU A 409 21.79 -11.08 6.75
C LEU A 409 22.77 -11.81 7.66
N ARG A 410 22.35 -12.88 8.35
CA ARG A 410 23.25 -13.63 9.26
C ARG A 410 24.44 -14.25 8.54
N HIS A 411 24.31 -14.54 7.25
CA HIS A 411 25.41 -15.03 6.42
C HIS A 411 26.35 -13.92 5.93
N GLN A 412 25.87 -12.67 5.94
CA GLN A 412 26.63 -11.50 5.52
C GLN A 412 27.41 -10.89 6.69
N ILE A 413 26.72 -10.60 7.80
CA ILE A 413 27.28 -9.86 8.95
C ILE A 413 27.26 -10.64 10.28
N GLY A 414 26.75 -11.87 10.31
CA GLY A 414 26.67 -12.68 11.54
C GLY A 414 25.35 -12.52 12.31
N GLU A 415 25.06 -13.46 13.20
CA GLU A 415 23.73 -13.63 13.81
C GLU A 415 23.34 -12.48 14.74
N ILE A 416 24.25 -12.06 15.62
CA ILE A 416 23.97 -11.00 16.59
C ILE A 416 23.86 -9.63 15.89
N HIS A 417 24.80 -9.34 14.98
CA HIS A 417 24.79 -8.08 14.25
C HIS A 417 23.55 -7.94 13.35
N SER A 418 23.10 -9.03 12.74
CA SER A 418 21.86 -9.06 11.96
C SER A 418 20.62 -8.81 12.82
N PHE A 419 20.57 -9.40 14.01
CA PHE A 419 19.47 -9.17 14.95
C PHE A 419 19.34 -7.68 15.30
N PHE A 420 20.43 -7.08 15.80
CA PHE A 420 20.41 -5.67 16.20
C PHE A 420 20.16 -4.74 15.02
N PHE A 421 20.75 -5.02 13.85
CA PHE A 421 20.52 -4.23 12.65
C PHE A 421 19.03 -4.24 12.24
N ILE A 422 18.38 -5.40 12.24
CA ILE A 422 16.95 -5.50 11.92
C ILE A 422 16.08 -4.75 12.93
N ILE A 423 16.38 -4.86 14.23
CA ILE A 423 15.53 -4.24 15.25
C ILE A 423 15.76 -2.73 15.41
N SER A 424 16.89 -2.18 14.94
CA SER A 424 17.25 -0.78 15.17
C SER A 424 17.41 0.10 13.91
N PHE A 425 17.37 -0.46 12.71
CA PHE A 425 17.54 0.32 11.47
C PHE A 425 16.18 0.82 10.97
N THR A 426 15.95 2.14 11.01
CA THR A 426 14.65 2.75 10.67
C THR A 426 14.33 2.72 9.18
N LEU A 427 15.37 2.70 8.35
CA LEU A 427 15.25 2.73 6.88
C LEU A 427 15.29 1.32 6.27
N LEU A 428 14.89 0.29 7.03
CA LEU A 428 14.98 -1.11 6.60
C LEU A 428 14.16 -1.40 5.33
N GLU A 429 12.93 -0.88 5.26
CA GLU A 429 12.03 -1.04 4.10
C GLU A 429 12.43 -0.17 2.90
N ARG A 430 13.23 0.88 3.13
CA ARG A 430 13.85 1.68 2.07
C ARG A 430 15.10 1.01 1.53
N LEU A 431 15.83 0.30 2.39
CA LEU A 431 17.03 -0.45 2.01
C LEU A 431 16.69 -1.78 1.32
N PHE A 432 15.68 -2.50 1.81
CA PHE A 432 15.28 -3.81 1.26
C PHE A 432 13.84 -3.80 0.80
N ASN A 433 13.62 -4.23 -0.44
CA ASN A 433 12.27 -4.48 -0.91
C ASN A 433 11.73 -5.78 -0.30
N ILE A 434 10.79 -5.64 0.64
CA ILE A 434 10.22 -6.78 1.36
C ILE A 434 9.39 -7.71 0.47
N TYR A 435 8.74 -7.19 -0.58
CA TYR A 435 7.91 -7.99 -1.49
C TYR A 435 8.70 -9.04 -2.25
N PHE A 436 9.99 -8.79 -2.50
CA PHE A 436 10.86 -9.70 -3.23
C PHE A 436 11.73 -10.60 -2.33
N LEU A 437 11.62 -10.49 -1.00
CA LEU A 437 12.47 -11.26 -0.07
C LEU A 437 12.27 -12.77 -0.18
N PHE A 438 11.07 -13.24 -0.51
CA PHE A 438 10.80 -14.67 -0.68
C PHE A 438 11.58 -15.31 -1.84
N SER A 439 12.12 -14.53 -2.78
CA SER A 439 13.08 -15.03 -3.78
C SER A 439 14.31 -15.69 -3.13
N ALA A 440 14.67 -15.28 -1.90
CA ALA A 440 15.77 -15.85 -1.14
C ALA A 440 15.58 -17.34 -0.77
N PHE A 441 14.35 -17.88 -0.82
CA PHE A 441 14.15 -19.33 -0.64
C PHE A 441 14.90 -20.14 -1.71
N LEU A 442 14.95 -19.66 -2.96
CA LEU A 442 15.74 -20.31 -4.00
C LEU A 442 17.24 -20.22 -3.72
N VAL A 443 17.72 -19.11 -3.16
CA VAL A 443 19.12 -18.98 -2.72
C VAL A 443 19.46 -20.04 -1.67
N PHE A 444 18.60 -20.25 -0.67
CA PHE A 444 18.84 -21.26 0.36
C PHE A 444 18.85 -22.68 -0.20
N ILE A 445 17.99 -22.97 -1.18
CA ILE A 445 17.95 -24.29 -1.84
C ILE A 445 19.16 -24.49 -2.76
N LEU A 446 19.57 -23.47 -3.52
CA LEU A 446 20.79 -23.48 -4.32
C LEU A 446 22.01 -23.70 -3.43
N TYR A 447 22.12 -22.99 -2.32
CA TYR A 447 23.19 -23.20 -1.36
C TYR A 447 23.21 -24.63 -0.82
N LYS A 448 22.04 -25.16 -0.42
CA LYS A 448 21.91 -26.56 0.02
C LYS A 448 22.34 -27.54 -1.08
N TYR A 449 21.93 -27.30 -2.32
CA TYR A 449 22.27 -28.14 -3.48
C TYR A 449 23.79 -28.26 -3.64
N PHE A 450 24.51 -27.13 -3.70
CA PHE A 450 25.95 -27.14 -3.94
C PHE A 450 26.78 -27.54 -2.71
N SER A 451 26.25 -27.36 -1.50
CA SER A 451 26.91 -27.75 -0.25
C SER A 451 26.85 -29.24 0.05
N THR A 452 25.78 -29.94 -0.37
CA THR A 452 25.62 -31.37 -0.10
C THR A 452 26.00 -32.21 -1.31
N LYS A 453 26.99 -33.10 -1.19
CA LYS A 453 27.36 -34.06 -2.25
C LYS A 453 26.36 -35.23 -2.42
N ARG A 454 25.34 -35.33 -1.54
CA ARG A 454 24.30 -36.37 -1.56
C ARG A 454 22.94 -35.75 -1.91
N ASN A 455 22.08 -36.48 -2.61
CA ASN A 455 20.68 -36.13 -2.93
C ASN A 455 20.46 -34.95 -3.91
N THR A 456 21.28 -34.83 -4.97
CA THR A 456 21.15 -33.77 -5.98
C THR A 456 19.78 -33.74 -6.64
N THR A 457 19.22 -34.89 -7.06
CA THR A 457 17.87 -34.94 -7.67
C THR A 457 16.77 -34.42 -6.75
N LYS A 458 16.80 -34.77 -5.45
CA LYS A 458 15.81 -34.30 -4.48
C LYS A 458 15.87 -32.78 -4.31
N ASN A 459 17.09 -32.23 -4.28
CA ASN A 459 17.29 -30.78 -4.16
C ASN A 459 16.89 -30.06 -5.46
N SER A 460 17.11 -30.65 -6.64
CA SER A 460 16.59 -30.12 -7.91
C SER A 460 15.07 -30.06 -7.92
N ILE A 461 14.39 -31.16 -7.55
CA ILE A 461 12.93 -31.21 -7.45
C ILE A 461 12.43 -30.14 -6.46
N LEU A 462 13.07 -30.02 -5.29
CA LEU A 462 12.72 -29.00 -4.31
C LEU A 462 12.86 -27.57 -4.86
N LEU A 463 13.91 -27.30 -5.64
CA LEU A 463 14.13 -26.00 -6.28
C LEU A 463 12.98 -25.67 -7.23
N TRP A 464 12.60 -26.61 -8.10
CA TRP A 464 11.49 -26.44 -9.04
C TRP A 464 10.14 -26.29 -8.34
N ILE A 465 9.88 -27.08 -7.29
CA ILE A 465 8.65 -26.92 -6.48
C ILE A 465 8.59 -25.52 -5.88
N VAL A 466 9.67 -25.04 -5.27
CA VAL A 466 9.68 -23.70 -4.68
C VAL A 466 9.57 -22.61 -5.75
N ALA A 467 10.19 -22.77 -6.91
CA ALA A 467 10.02 -21.82 -8.00
C ALA A 467 8.56 -21.74 -8.49
N VAL A 468 7.89 -22.88 -8.67
CA VAL A 468 6.47 -22.92 -9.02
C VAL A 468 5.60 -22.30 -7.92
N LEU A 469 5.86 -22.62 -6.64
CA LEU A 469 5.15 -22.02 -5.52
C LEU A 469 5.35 -20.51 -5.45
N LEU A 470 6.53 -19.99 -5.80
CA LEU A 470 6.75 -18.55 -5.90
C LEU A 470 5.93 -17.94 -7.05
N CYS A 471 5.83 -18.60 -8.21
CA CYS A 471 4.96 -18.14 -9.31
C CYS A 471 3.47 -18.12 -8.93
N ILE A 472 3.02 -19.12 -8.16
CA ILE A 472 1.65 -19.19 -7.66
C ILE A 472 1.42 -18.17 -6.52
N TYR A 473 2.42 -17.92 -5.69
CA TYR A 473 2.34 -16.91 -4.63
C TYR A 473 2.22 -15.52 -5.24
N ARG A 474 3.10 -15.18 -6.19
CA ARG A 474 3.09 -13.90 -6.90
C ARG A 474 3.91 -14.01 -8.19
N LEU A 475 3.28 -13.77 -9.34
CA LEU A 475 3.87 -14.11 -10.64
C LEU A 475 5.14 -13.31 -10.98
N ASP A 476 5.14 -11.99 -10.73
CA ASP A 476 6.27 -11.10 -11.00
C ASP A 476 7.53 -11.52 -10.22
N LEU A 477 7.37 -11.83 -8.93
CA LEU A 477 8.40 -12.43 -8.09
C LEU A 477 8.83 -13.80 -8.61
N GLY A 478 7.89 -14.69 -8.88
CA GLY A 478 8.16 -16.08 -9.21
C GLY A 478 8.91 -16.26 -10.53
N VAL A 479 8.50 -15.55 -11.58
CA VAL A 479 9.12 -15.65 -12.90
C VAL A 479 10.55 -15.11 -12.89
N ALA A 480 10.78 -13.94 -12.27
CA ALA A 480 12.13 -13.39 -12.11
C ALA A 480 13.02 -14.31 -11.27
N ALA A 481 12.48 -14.87 -10.17
CA ALA A 481 13.18 -15.82 -9.31
C ALA A 481 13.52 -17.14 -10.04
N LEU A 482 12.60 -17.64 -10.87
CA LEU A 482 12.79 -18.84 -11.68
C LEU A 482 13.97 -18.67 -12.65
N PHE A 483 13.96 -17.61 -13.46
CA PHE A 483 15.03 -17.36 -14.42
C PHE A 483 16.37 -17.09 -13.73
N ALA A 484 16.37 -16.29 -12.67
CA ALA A 484 17.57 -16.05 -11.86
C ALA A 484 18.11 -17.35 -11.25
N GLY A 485 17.23 -18.22 -10.76
CA GLY A 485 17.57 -19.51 -10.17
C GLY A 485 18.18 -20.47 -11.19
N ILE A 486 17.56 -20.62 -12.37
CA ILE A 486 18.07 -21.47 -13.46
C ILE A 486 19.46 -20.99 -13.91
N LEU A 487 19.60 -19.70 -14.19
CA LEU A 487 20.86 -19.16 -14.70
C LEU A 487 21.96 -19.23 -13.64
N THR A 488 21.65 -18.92 -12.37
CA THR A 488 22.58 -19.11 -11.24
C THR A 488 23.00 -20.57 -11.11
N PHE A 489 22.06 -21.52 -11.23
CA PHE A 489 22.36 -22.95 -11.19
C PHE A 489 23.31 -23.38 -12.31
N ILE A 490 23.04 -22.96 -13.55
CA ILE A 490 23.87 -23.29 -14.72
C ILE A 490 25.30 -22.76 -14.53
N VAL A 491 25.41 -21.49 -14.12
CA VAL A 491 26.69 -20.83 -13.85
C VAL A 491 27.48 -21.57 -12.76
N LEU A 492 26.84 -21.89 -11.63
CA LEU A 492 27.49 -22.62 -10.52
C LEU A 492 27.90 -24.04 -10.93
N THR A 493 27.08 -24.72 -11.71
CA THR A 493 27.36 -26.06 -12.22
C THR A 493 28.56 -26.06 -13.17
N TYR A 494 28.68 -25.02 -14.01
CA TYR A 494 29.83 -24.81 -14.88
C TYR A 494 31.09 -24.54 -14.05
N ILE A 495 30.98 -23.66 -13.05
CA ILE A 495 32.05 -23.30 -12.11
C ILE A 495 32.56 -24.53 -11.34
N GLU A 496 31.67 -25.38 -10.85
CA GLU A 496 32.01 -26.57 -10.09
C GLU A 496 32.36 -27.79 -10.95
N LYS A 497 32.38 -27.63 -12.29
CA LYS A 497 32.65 -28.70 -13.26
C LYS A 497 31.67 -29.88 -13.18
N ARG A 498 30.41 -29.64 -12.78
CA ARG A 498 29.35 -30.67 -12.64
C ARG A 498 28.38 -30.70 -13.83
N ARG A 499 28.86 -30.47 -15.05
CA ARG A 499 28.01 -30.23 -16.25
C ARG A 499 26.96 -31.31 -16.53
N SER A 500 27.24 -32.57 -16.19
CA SER A 500 26.30 -33.68 -16.35
C SER A 500 25.04 -33.57 -15.46
N GLU A 501 25.05 -32.71 -14.45
CA GLU A 501 23.90 -32.45 -13.59
C GLU A 501 22.87 -31.50 -14.22
N VAL A 502 23.25 -30.70 -15.22
CA VAL A 502 22.34 -29.75 -15.89
C VAL A 502 21.16 -30.48 -16.51
N LEU A 503 21.41 -31.58 -17.24
CA LEU A 503 20.33 -32.36 -17.85
C LEU A 503 19.39 -32.94 -16.80
N LYS A 504 19.92 -33.48 -15.69
CA LYS A 504 19.11 -34.01 -14.58
C LYS A 504 18.25 -32.93 -13.95
N PHE A 505 18.81 -31.73 -13.76
CA PHE A 505 18.09 -30.57 -13.26
C PHE A 505 16.94 -30.16 -14.19
N LEU A 506 17.18 -30.04 -15.50
CA LEU A 506 16.15 -29.70 -16.48
C LEU A 506 15.06 -30.78 -16.59
N VAL A 507 15.43 -32.07 -16.60
CA VAL A 507 14.47 -33.18 -16.59
C VAL A 507 13.60 -33.15 -15.34
N SER A 508 14.19 -32.90 -14.15
CA SER A 508 13.39 -32.75 -12.93
C SER A 508 12.43 -31.56 -12.99
N GLY A 509 12.84 -30.47 -13.67
CA GLY A 509 11.98 -29.31 -13.92
C GLY A 509 10.82 -29.63 -14.84
N ALA A 510 11.08 -30.35 -15.93
CA ALA A 510 10.05 -30.82 -16.85
C ALA A 510 9.04 -31.71 -16.11
N VAL A 511 9.49 -32.66 -15.27
CA VAL A 511 8.60 -33.52 -14.48
C VAL A 511 7.72 -32.71 -13.52
N VAL A 512 8.30 -31.77 -12.77
CA VAL A 512 7.56 -30.90 -11.85
C VAL A 512 6.58 -30.00 -12.62
N GLY A 513 7.02 -29.38 -13.70
CA GLY A 513 6.17 -28.54 -14.56
C GLY A 513 5.00 -29.31 -15.14
N SER A 514 5.25 -30.49 -15.71
CA SER A 514 4.20 -31.37 -16.23
C SER A 514 3.18 -31.76 -15.15
N PHE A 515 3.61 -32.04 -13.92
CA PHE A 515 2.71 -32.35 -12.81
C PHE A 515 1.74 -31.18 -12.53
N PHE A 516 2.23 -29.94 -12.44
CA PHE A 516 1.37 -28.79 -12.18
C PHE A 516 0.46 -28.43 -13.36
N VAL A 517 0.90 -28.65 -14.60
CA VAL A 517 0.05 -28.50 -15.79
C VAL A 517 -1.07 -29.55 -15.79
N ILE A 518 -0.77 -30.80 -15.47
CA ILE A 518 -1.77 -31.87 -15.34
C ILE A 518 -2.77 -31.52 -14.22
N LEU A 519 -2.28 -31.05 -13.07
CA LEU A 519 -3.13 -30.62 -11.97
C LEU A 519 -4.08 -29.49 -12.40
N PHE A 520 -3.57 -28.47 -13.09
CA PHE A 520 -4.40 -27.39 -13.66
C PHE A 520 -5.48 -27.94 -14.59
N ILE A 521 -5.13 -28.84 -15.52
CA ILE A 521 -6.08 -29.48 -16.44
C ILE A 521 -7.16 -30.24 -15.68
N ILE A 522 -6.78 -31.04 -14.68
CA ILE A 522 -7.73 -31.80 -13.85
C ILE A 522 -8.68 -30.85 -13.11
N LEU A 523 -8.17 -29.77 -12.51
CA LEU A 523 -8.99 -28.80 -11.79
C LEU A 523 -9.97 -28.07 -12.71
N CYS A 524 -9.54 -27.69 -13.92
CA CYS A 524 -10.44 -27.12 -14.93
C CYS A 524 -11.56 -28.09 -15.32
N ILE A 525 -11.24 -29.36 -15.60
CA ILE A 525 -12.23 -30.38 -15.97
C ILE A 525 -13.24 -30.60 -14.83
N LEU A 526 -12.78 -30.69 -13.58
CA LEU A 526 -13.65 -30.85 -12.41
C LEU A 526 -14.62 -29.67 -12.22
N LYS A 527 -14.26 -28.48 -12.70
CA LYS A 527 -15.07 -27.27 -12.65
C LYS A 527 -15.87 -27.01 -13.93
N GLY A 528 -15.84 -27.91 -14.91
CA GLY A 528 -16.53 -27.73 -16.19
C GLY A 528 -15.94 -26.64 -17.07
N ILE A 529 -14.68 -26.24 -16.83
CA ILE A 529 -13.97 -25.18 -17.55
C ILE A 529 -13.05 -25.80 -18.59
N ASN A 530 -13.04 -25.25 -19.80
CA ASN A 530 -12.09 -25.67 -20.83
C ASN A 530 -10.65 -25.25 -20.44
N PRO A 531 -9.72 -26.20 -20.22
CA PRO A 531 -8.38 -25.88 -19.71
C PRO A 531 -7.55 -25.05 -20.70
N ILE A 532 -7.72 -25.27 -22.00
CA ILE A 532 -6.97 -24.54 -23.04
C ILE A 532 -7.44 -23.09 -23.07
N SER A 533 -8.76 -22.86 -23.08
CA SER A 533 -9.34 -21.52 -23.05
C SER A 533 -8.91 -20.75 -21.80
N ARG A 534 -8.97 -21.39 -20.63
CA ARG A 534 -8.59 -20.75 -19.36
C ARG A 534 -7.10 -20.46 -19.27
N LEU A 535 -6.24 -21.34 -19.79
CA LEU A 535 -4.79 -21.08 -19.87
C LEU A 535 -4.47 -19.89 -20.78
N ILE A 536 -5.13 -19.81 -21.94
CA ILE A 536 -4.98 -18.70 -22.87
C ILE A 536 -5.41 -17.38 -22.20
N GLU A 537 -6.56 -17.40 -21.53
CA GLU A 537 -7.08 -16.24 -20.80
C GLU A 537 -6.11 -15.79 -19.72
N LEU A 538 -5.64 -16.72 -18.87
CA LEU A 538 -4.63 -16.47 -17.83
C LEU A 538 -3.36 -15.83 -18.42
N ILE A 539 -2.78 -16.41 -19.47
CA ILE A 539 -1.56 -15.88 -20.10
C ILE A 539 -1.81 -14.48 -20.68
N THR A 540 -2.96 -14.27 -21.33
CA THR A 540 -3.28 -12.98 -21.96
C THR A 540 -3.41 -11.88 -20.92
N VAL A 541 -4.08 -12.16 -19.79
CA VAL A 541 -4.20 -11.21 -18.67
C VAL A 541 -2.83 -10.96 -18.02
N CYS A 542 -1.99 -11.99 -17.84
CA CYS A 542 -0.65 -11.80 -17.27
C CYS A 542 0.31 -10.98 -18.16
N LEU A 543 0.13 -11.01 -19.48
CA LEU A 543 0.99 -10.29 -20.44
C LEU A 543 0.53 -8.86 -20.71
N SER A 544 -0.51 -8.36 -20.06
CA SER A 544 -1.09 -7.03 -20.29
C SER A 544 -0.27 -5.86 -19.74
N ASN A 545 1.06 -5.97 -19.66
CA ASN A 545 1.92 -4.92 -19.09
C ASN A 545 1.69 -3.55 -19.76
N GLN A 546 1.43 -3.54 -21.08
CA GLN A 546 1.15 -2.32 -21.83
C GLN A 546 -0.10 -1.57 -21.35
N ASN A 547 -1.11 -2.27 -20.81
CA ASN A 547 -2.32 -1.63 -20.29
C ASN A 547 -2.06 -0.74 -19.07
N TRP A 548 -1.03 -1.08 -18.30
CA TRP A 548 -0.71 -0.47 -17.00
C TRP A 548 0.51 0.46 -17.09
N ALA A 549 1.11 0.55 -18.28
CA ALA A 549 2.33 1.32 -18.50
C ALA A 549 2.04 2.82 -18.46
N TYR A 550 2.89 3.58 -17.77
CA TYR A 550 2.89 5.04 -17.92
C TYR A 550 3.54 5.46 -19.24
N THR A 551 3.17 6.64 -19.73
CA THR A 551 3.80 7.27 -20.90
C THR A 551 5.26 7.65 -20.65
N ASN A 552 5.65 7.88 -19.39
CA ASN A 552 7.02 8.13 -18.97
C ASN A 552 7.34 7.35 -17.67
N ALA A 553 8.55 6.83 -17.54
CA ALA A 553 9.04 6.10 -16.37
C ALA A 553 9.50 7.02 -15.20
N GLY A 554 9.43 8.34 -15.38
CA GLY A 554 9.74 9.38 -14.39
C GLY A 554 10.36 10.63 -15.04
N ASP A 555 10.62 11.68 -14.26
CA ASP A 555 11.30 12.87 -14.79
C ASP A 555 12.76 12.55 -15.16
N ASN A 556 13.07 12.63 -16.45
CA ASN A 556 14.37 12.29 -17.00
C ASN A 556 15.46 13.32 -16.66
N ASN A 557 15.10 14.50 -16.14
CA ASN A 557 16.03 15.51 -15.66
C ASN A 557 16.56 15.21 -14.26
N LEU A 558 15.92 14.30 -13.52
CA LEU A 558 16.32 13.95 -12.16
C LEU A 558 17.48 12.94 -12.14
N LEU A 559 18.46 13.18 -11.27
CA LEU A 559 19.57 12.25 -11.03
C LEU A 559 19.08 10.84 -10.65
N ALA A 560 17.99 10.73 -9.87
CA ALA A 560 17.36 9.46 -9.51
C ALA A 560 16.96 8.62 -10.73
N TYR A 561 16.47 9.27 -11.80
CA TYR A 561 16.13 8.60 -13.06
C TYR A 561 17.37 7.97 -13.69
N SER A 562 18.45 8.76 -13.79
CA SER A 562 19.71 8.28 -14.35
C SER A 562 20.32 7.14 -13.53
N LEU A 563 20.26 7.24 -12.20
CA LEU A 563 20.75 6.20 -11.30
C LEU A 563 19.97 4.89 -11.46
N THR A 564 18.63 4.98 -11.42
CA THR A 564 17.74 3.81 -11.43
C THR A 564 17.83 3.02 -12.73
N TYR A 565 17.75 3.71 -13.87
CA TYR A 565 17.56 3.04 -15.16
C TYR A 565 18.85 2.84 -15.97
N TYR A 566 19.91 3.59 -15.67
CA TYR A 566 21.19 3.47 -16.40
C TYR A 566 22.34 3.02 -15.51
N VAL A 567 22.63 3.76 -14.43
CA VAL A 567 23.86 3.53 -13.64
C VAL A 567 23.81 2.23 -12.84
N PHE A 568 22.72 1.96 -12.11
CA PHE A 568 22.63 0.77 -11.27
C PHE A 568 22.56 -0.55 -12.06
N PRO A 569 21.77 -0.66 -13.15
CA PRO A 569 21.81 -1.84 -14.01
C PRO A 569 23.20 -2.10 -14.57
N PHE A 570 23.85 -1.05 -15.08
CA PHE A 570 25.21 -1.16 -15.62
C PHE A 570 26.21 -1.56 -14.54
N LEU A 571 26.13 -0.98 -13.34
CA LEU A 571 26.95 -1.35 -12.19
C LEU A 571 26.81 -2.83 -11.87
N VAL A 572 25.60 -3.38 -11.78
CA VAL A 572 25.39 -4.81 -11.48
C VAL A 572 26.03 -5.72 -12.54
N VAL A 573 25.88 -5.38 -13.82
CA VAL A 573 26.50 -6.13 -14.92
C VAL A 573 28.03 -6.09 -14.81
N LEU A 574 28.62 -4.92 -14.52
CA LEU A 574 30.06 -4.77 -14.29
C LEU A 574 30.53 -5.59 -13.09
N LEU A 575 29.79 -5.57 -11.97
CA LEU A 575 30.14 -6.33 -10.76
C LEU A 575 30.07 -7.84 -11.01
N LEU A 576 29.06 -8.31 -11.74
CA LEU A 576 28.95 -9.71 -12.18
C LEU A 576 30.15 -10.10 -13.03
N GLY A 577 30.46 -9.31 -14.08
CA GLY A 577 31.61 -9.54 -14.96
C GLY A 577 32.93 -9.58 -14.19
N PHE A 578 33.16 -8.61 -13.30
CA PHE A 578 34.34 -8.55 -12.45
C PHE A 578 34.51 -9.81 -11.58
N ILE A 579 33.45 -10.25 -10.91
CA ILE A 579 33.50 -11.46 -10.08
C ILE A 579 33.75 -12.71 -10.93
N PHE A 580 33.13 -12.83 -12.10
CA PHE A 580 33.37 -13.96 -12.99
C PHE A 580 34.81 -14.02 -13.50
N ILE A 581 35.35 -12.87 -13.94
CA ILE A 581 36.76 -12.77 -14.37
C ILE A 581 37.69 -13.14 -13.21
N LYS A 582 37.49 -12.55 -12.03
CA LYS A 582 38.31 -12.82 -10.84
C LYS A 582 38.24 -14.29 -10.40
N PHE A 583 37.08 -14.92 -10.55
CA PHE A 583 36.88 -16.35 -10.30
C PHE A 583 37.65 -17.23 -11.30
N ILE A 584 37.53 -16.94 -12.59
CA ILE A 584 38.13 -17.74 -13.66
C ILE A 584 39.67 -17.63 -13.60
N PHE A 585 40.20 -16.41 -13.43
CA PHE A 585 41.60 -16.09 -13.69
C PHE A 585 42.50 -15.89 -12.45
N VAL A 586 41.97 -15.52 -11.27
CA VAL A 586 42.83 -14.98 -10.18
C VAL A 586 42.75 -15.72 -8.84
N LYS A 587 41.55 -15.94 -8.26
CA LYS A 587 41.42 -16.44 -6.86
C LYS A 587 40.26 -17.42 -6.66
N ARG A 588 40.39 -18.64 -7.19
CA ARG A 588 39.37 -19.71 -7.03
C ARG A 588 39.11 -20.06 -5.56
N ASP A 589 40.12 -20.00 -4.70
CA ASP A 589 39.98 -20.42 -3.30
C ASP A 589 39.23 -19.42 -2.42
N LEU A 590 39.31 -18.13 -2.72
CA LEU A 590 38.60 -17.07 -1.99
C LEU A 590 37.08 -17.11 -2.23
N ILE A 591 36.66 -17.52 -3.43
CA ILE A 591 35.23 -17.64 -3.75
C ILE A 591 34.67 -18.97 -3.24
N LYS A 592 35.49 -20.04 -3.23
CA LYS A 592 35.14 -21.30 -2.55
C LYS A 592 34.92 -21.11 -1.04
N SER A 593 35.75 -20.30 -0.37
CA SER A 593 35.58 -20.05 1.07
C SER A 593 34.34 -19.21 1.38
N ASN A 594 33.83 -18.42 0.42
CA ASN A 594 32.63 -17.57 0.59
C ASN A 594 31.48 -17.95 -0.36
N GLN A 595 31.29 -19.25 -0.60
CA GLN A 595 30.33 -19.80 -1.55
C GLN A 595 28.89 -19.29 -1.32
N LYS A 596 28.46 -19.11 -0.07
CA LYS A 596 27.12 -18.60 0.28
C LYS A 596 26.85 -17.23 -0.32
N ASN A 597 27.73 -16.26 -0.01
CA ASN A 597 27.56 -14.89 -0.46
C ASN A 597 27.75 -14.78 -1.97
N PHE A 598 28.56 -15.65 -2.58
CA PHE A 598 28.65 -15.76 -4.04
C PHE A 598 27.31 -16.19 -4.68
N ILE A 599 26.66 -17.23 -4.15
CA ILE A 599 25.33 -17.66 -4.63
C ILE A 599 24.31 -16.53 -4.44
N MET A 600 24.30 -15.88 -3.28
CA MET A 600 23.42 -14.73 -2.99
C MET A 600 23.65 -13.59 -4.00
N PHE A 601 24.90 -13.20 -4.22
CA PHE A 601 25.27 -12.15 -5.16
C PHE A 601 24.83 -12.50 -6.58
N SER A 602 25.15 -13.70 -7.08
CA SER A 602 24.78 -14.12 -8.43
C SER A 602 23.26 -14.13 -8.61
N PHE A 603 22.53 -14.73 -7.66
CA PHE A 603 21.08 -14.83 -7.74
C PHE A 603 20.41 -13.45 -7.66
N PHE A 604 20.71 -12.63 -6.64
CA PHE A 604 20.06 -11.33 -6.46
C PHE A 604 20.41 -10.33 -7.57
N SER A 605 21.58 -10.46 -8.20
CA SER A 605 21.94 -9.66 -9.38
C SER A 605 21.07 -10.02 -10.58
N LEU A 606 20.96 -11.33 -10.88
CA LEU A 606 20.17 -11.81 -12.00
C LEU A 606 18.67 -11.56 -11.76
N PHE A 607 18.18 -11.74 -10.53
CA PHE A 607 16.81 -11.42 -10.15
C PHE A 607 16.50 -9.94 -10.44
N TYR A 608 17.37 -9.03 -9.97
CA TYR A 608 17.21 -7.60 -10.23
C TYR A 608 17.13 -7.30 -11.73
N LEU A 609 18.03 -7.86 -12.54
CA LEU A 609 18.04 -7.65 -13.99
C LEU A 609 16.79 -8.20 -14.69
N PHE A 610 16.26 -9.35 -14.25
CA PHE A 610 15.01 -9.90 -14.81
C PHE A 610 13.76 -9.13 -14.33
N ASN A 611 13.80 -8.52 -13.15
CA ASN A 611 12.66 -7.83 -12.55
C ASN A 611 12.59 -6.33 -12.89
N ILE A 612 13.68 -5.71 -13.34
CA ILE A 612 13.71 -4.25 -13.60
C ILE A 612 12.69 -3.79 -14.63
N SER A 613 12.29 -4.68 -15.56
CA SER A 613 11.22 -4.41 -16.53
C SER A 613 9.90 -4.02 -15.85
N ARG A 614 9.63 -4.55 -14.65
CA ARG A 614 8.47 -4.13 -13.84
C ARG A 614 8.56 -2.65 -13.54
N GLY A 615 9.67 -2.18 -12.97
CA GLY A 615 9.91 -0.76 -12.64
C GLY A 615 10.00 0.18 -13.83
N ILE A 616 10.07 -0.34 -15.07
CA ILE A 616 9.95 0.46 -16.30
C ILE A 616 8.48 0.64 -16.70
N VAL A 617 7.68 -0.42 -16.54
CA VAL A 617 6.25 -0.43 -16.92
C VAL A 617 5.38 0.23 -15.84
N ARG A 618 5.45 -0.25 -14.59
CA ARG A 618 4.58 0.14 -13.46
C ARG A 618 5.39 0.14 -12.17
N HIS A 619 5.02 0.95 -11.19
CA HIS A 619 5.87 1.21 -10.01
C HIS A 619 7.23 1.80 -10.41
N SER A 620 7.20 2.69 -11.39
CA SER A 620 8.34 3.46 -11.87
C SER A 620 8.56 4.69 -10.98
N LEU A 621 9.56 5.51 -11.30
CA LEU A 621 9.76 6.80 -10.64
C LEU A 621 8.60 7.77 -10.85
N ALA A 622 7.74 7.55 -11.85
CA ALA A 622 6.50 8.31 -12.01
C ALA A 622 5.54 8.14 -10.81
N GLU A 623 5.57 6.98 -10.13
CA GLU A 623 4.81 6.71 -8.90
C GLU A 623 5.60 7.07 -7.61
N GLY A 624 6.87 7.49 -7.73
CA GLY A 624 7.76 7.66 -6.58
C GLY A 624 8.21 6.35 -5.90
N THR A 625 8.02 5.20 -6.55
CA THR A 625 8.28 3.86 -5.98
C THR A 625 9.64 3.28 -6.40
N MET A 626 10.72 4.03 -6.19
CA MET A 626 12.08 3.64 -6.59
C MET A 626 12.51 2.27 -5.99
N ASN A 627 12.13 1.98 -4.75
CA ASN A 627 12.45 0.71 -4.09
C ASN A 627 11.84 -0.52 -4.80
N ILE A 628 10.71 -0.35 -5.51
CA ILE A 628 10.11 -1.42 -6.32
C ILE A 628 10.92 -1.66 -7.59
N ALA A 629 11.30 -0.59 -8.29
CA ALA A 629 12.16 -0.68 -9.48
C ALA A 629 13.53 -1.32 -9.15
N LEU A 630 14.11 -1.00 -7.98
CA LEU A 630 15.38 -1.55 -7.55
C LEU A 630 15.33 -3.02 -7.12
N GLY A 631 14.17 -3.55 -6.75
CA GLY A 631 13.99 -4.95 -6.34
C GLY A 631 15.04 -5.44 -5.34
N THR A 632 15.93 -6.35 -5.78
CA THR A 632 17.01 -6.94 -4.97
C THR A 632 18.40 -6.31 -5.20
N PHE A 633 18.48 -5.14 -5.85
CA PHE A 633 19.73 -4.44 -6.15
C PHE A 633 20.61 -4.25 -4.90
N THR A 634 20.03 -3.77 -3.81
CA THR A 634 20.76 -3.52 -2.55
C THR A 634 21.32 -4.81 -1.96
N LEU A 635 20.56 -5.90 -1.96
CA LEU A 635 21.01 -7.23 -1.53
C LEU A 635 22.14 -7.76 -2.41
N SER A 636 22.09 -7.53 -3.72
CA SER A 636 23.18 -7.85 -4.63
C SER A 636 24.46 -7.10 -4.26
N VAL A 637 24.41 -5.76 -4.20
CA VAL A 637 25.60 -4.94 -3.89
C VAL A 637 26.18 -5.27 -2.52
N LEU A 638 25.34 -5.44 -1.49
CA LEU A 638 25.80 -5.81 -0.16
C LEU A 638 26.43 -7.21 -0.13
N SER A 639 25.87 -8.18 -0.88
CA SER A 639 26.48 -9.52 -1.01
C SER A 639 27.84 -9.45 -1.72
N PHE A 640 27.96 -8.64 -2.78
CA PHE A 640 29.24 -8.36 -3.45
C PHE A 640 30.28 -7.81 -2.48
N LEU A 641 29.88 -6.79 -1.70
CA LEU A 641 30.78 -6.12 -0.75
C LEU A 641 31.30 -7.08 0.30
N VAL A 642 30.48 -8.00 0.79
CA VAL A 642 30.91 -9.03 1.74
C VAL A 642 31.92 -10.00 1.12
N ILE A 643 31.79 -10.35 -0.17
CA ILE A 643 32.75 -11.22 -0.88
C ILE A 643 34.13 -10.54 -1.01
N VAL A 644 34.15 -9.24 -1.32
CA VAL A 644 35.42 -8.52 -1.56
C VAL A 644 36.04 -7.92 -0.30
N SER A 645 35.28 -7.80 0.78
CA SER A 645 35.76 -7.28 2.06
C SER A 645 36.59 -8.33 2.82
N SER A 646 37.55 -7.85 3.61
CA SER A 646 38.23 -8.73 4.56
C SER A 646 37.33 -9.07 5.74
N GLU A 647 37.51 -10.25 6.34
CA GLU A 647 36.71 -10.72 7.48
C GLU A 647 36.67 -9.71 8.64
N LYS A 648 37.77 -8.98 8.90
CA LYS A 648 37.86 -7.96 9.95
C LYS A 648 37.08 -6.67 9.67
N ARG A 649 36.74 -6.40 8.41
CA ARG A 649 36.09 -5.15 7.97
C ARG A 649 34.71 -5.37 7.34
N LYS A 650 34.31 -6.60 7.05
CA LYS A 650 33.06 -6.93 6.33
C LYS A 650 31.83 -6.28 6.96
N THR A 651 31.70 -6.31 8.28
CA THR A 651 30.54 -5.80 9.01
C THR A 651 30.47 -4.28 8.96
N ILE A 652 31.60 -3.60 9.14
CA ILE A 652 31.68 -2.14 9.05
C ILE A 652 31.39 -1.68 7.62
N ASN A 653 32.01 -2.32 6.63
CA ASN A 653 31.77 -2.02 5.22
C ASN A 653 30.28 -2.20 4.87
N PHE A 654 29.66 -3.30 5.33
CA PHE A 654 28.24 -3.53 5.11
C PHE A 654 27.38 -2.38 5.63
N PHE A 655 27.63 -1.89 6.85
CA PHE A 655 26.84 -0.80 7.42
C PHE A 655 27.06 0.55 6.72
N VAL A 656 28.31 0.90 6.42
CA VAL A 656 28.63 2.13 5.69
C VAL A 656 27.96 2.14 4.32
N PHE A 657 28.06 1.03 3.58
CA PHE A 657 27.43 0.93 2.27
C PHE A 657 25.91 0.85 2.35
N SER A 658 25.33 0.32 3.44
CA SER A 658 23.87 0.37 3.64
C SER A 658 23.38 1.82 3.72
N LEU A 659 24.07 2.70 4.45
CA LEU A 659 23.74 4.13 4.49
C LEU A 659 23.93 4.82 3.15
N ILE A 660 25.05 4.56 2.45
CA ILE A 660 25.31 5.12 1.12
C ILE A 660 24.22 4.69 0.14
N LEU A 661 23.85 3.40 0.13
CA LEU A 661 22.81 2.89 -0.74
C LEU A 661 21.47 3.56 -0.43
N VAL A 662 21.09 3.72 0.84
CA VAL A 662 19.84 4.43 1.19
C VAL A 662 19.86 5.88 0.67
N ILE A 663 20.97 6.61 0.84
CA ILE A 663 21.10 7.98 0.35
C ILE A 663 20.98 8.03 -1.18
N LEU A 664 21.70 7.18 -1.90
CA LEU A 664 21.68 7.13 -3.36
C LEU A 664 20.33 6.70 -3.91
N THR A 665 19.64 5.79 -3.22
CA THR A 665 18.36 5.22 -3.67
C THR A 665 17.14 6.06 -3.31
N ASN A 666 17.34 7.16 -2.59
CA ASN A 666 16.27 8.11 -2.24
C ASN A 666 16.70 9.56 -2.59
N ILE A 667 17.70 9.71 -3.46
CA ILE A 667 18.12 11.03 -3.94
C ILE A 667 16.93 11.67 -4.67
N ASN A 668 16.67 12.95 -4.42
CA ASN A 668 15.52 13.71 -4.95
C ASN A 668 14.14 13.43 -4.33
N ILE A 669 14.02 12.57 -3.31
CA ILE A 669 12.78 12.49 -2.52
C ILE A 669 12.82 13.61 -1.46
N ALA A 670 11.78 14.46 -1.43
CA ALA A 670 11.70 15.64 -0.54
C ALA A 670 11.79 15.29 0.96
N SER A 671 11.51 14.03 1.34
CA SER A 671 11.75 13.50 2.67
C SER A 671 12.09 12.00 2.63
N PHE A 672 13.06 11.55 3.43
CA PHE A 672 13.27 10.12 3.66
C PHE A 672 12.23 9.57 4.64
N SER A 673 10.94 9.86 4.46
CA SER A 673 9.88 9.39 5.38
C SER A 673 10.03 7.89 5.61
N GLY A 674 10.62 7.56 6.75
CA GLY A 674 10.90 6.20 7.18
C GLY A 674 9.73 5.71 8.02
N ASN A 675 9.70 4.41 8.28
CA ASN A 675 8.89 3.90 9.38
C ASN A 675 9.76 3.91 10.65
N PHE A 676 9.11 3.77 11.81
CA PHE A 676 9.84 3.39 13.02
C PHE A 676 10.54 2.04 12.78
N SER A 677 11.66 1.80 13.45
CA SER A 677 12.36 0.51 13.53
C SER A 677 11.43 -0.59 14.07
N ILE A 678 11.78 -1.85 13.81
CA ILE A 678 10.99 -3.00 14.25
C ILE A 678 10.78 -3.02 15.78
N ALA A 679 11.81 -2.67 16.57
CA ALA A 679 11.64 -2.60 18.03
C ALA A 679 10.64 -1.50 18.44
N ALA A 680 10.77 -0.32 17.86
CA ALA A 680 9.88 0.81 18.17
C ALA A 680 8.43 0.53 17.72
N GLN A 681 8.23 -0.02 16.52
CA GLN A 681 6.91 -0.43 16.03
C GLN A 681 6.22 -1.44 16.97
N ALA A 682 6.97 -2.41 17.51
CA ALA A 682 6.42 -3.39 18.43
C ALA A 682 6.01 -2.78 19.78
N VAL A 683 6.85 -1.91 20.35
CA VAL A 683 6.57 -1.24 21.63
C VAL A 683 5.34 -0.32 21.52
N ALA A 684 5.25 0.39 20.40
CA ALA A 684 4.16 1.32 20.08
C ALA A 684 2.96 0.67 19.38
N SER A 685 2.92 -0.67 19.23
CA SER A 685 1.90 -1.37 18.43
C SER A 685 0.48 -1.13 18.99
N PRO A 686 -0.36 -0.31 18.33
CA PRO A 686 -1.67 0.06 18.88
C PRO A 686 -2.61 -1.13 18.96
N ASN A 687 -2.56 -2.03 17.97
CA ASN A 687 -3.39 -3.22 17.92
C ASN A 687 -3.05 -4.23 19.02
N TYR A 688 -1.78 -4.33 19.40
CA TYR A 688 -1.38 -5.19 20.51
C TYR A 688 -1.80 -4.60 21.86
N GLN A 689 -1.65 -3.29 22.05
CA GLN A 689 -2.06 -2.64 23.29
C GLN A 689 -3.59 -2.63 23.45
N SER A 690 -4.34 -2.41 22.37
CA SER A 690 -5.80 -2.40 22.40
C SER A 690 -6.40 -3.76 22.81
N GLN A 691 -5.66 -4.87 22.66
CA GLN A 691 -6.07 -6.19 23.17
C GLN A 691 -6.29 -6.20 24.68
N TYR A 692 -5.62 -5.32 25.43
CA TYR A 692 -5.69 -5.27 26.90
C TYR A 692 -6.72 -4.30 27.45
N MET A 693 -7.35 -3.51 26.57
CA MET A 693 -8.52 -2.68 26.90
C MET A 693 -9.77 -3.54 27.04
N ASP A 694 -10.83 -2.98 27.64
CA ASP A 694 -12.11 -3.67 27.82
C ASP A 694 -12.62 -4.28 26.50
N VAL A 695 -13.19 -5.47 26.63
CA VAL A 695 -13.69 -6.28 25.50
C VAL A 695 -15.19 -6.37 25.63
N TYR A 696 -15.88 -6.05 24.54
CA TYR A 696 -17.31 -6.24 24.37
C TYR A 696 -17.59 -7.51 23.55
N SER A 697 -18.83 -8.00 23.59
CA SER A 697 -19.25 -9.06 22.67
C SER A 697 -19.07 -8.55 21.25
N PHE A 698 -18.55 -9.42 20.39
CA PHE A 698 -18.43 -9.14 18.97
C PHE A 698 -19.77 -9.30 18.24
N GLU A 699 -20.82 -9.82 18.88
CA GLU A 699 -22.12 -10.08 18.26
C GLU A 699 -21.99 -10.88 16.95
N LYS A 700 -21.00 -11.79 16.92
CA LYS A 700 -20.62 -12.57 15.74
C LYS A 700 -20.17 -11.73 14.53
N THR A 701 -19.75 -10.48 14.70
CA THR A 701 -19.09 -9.63 13.70
C THR A 701 -17.71 -9.13 14.17
N ARG A 702 -16.74 -9.01 13.26
CA ARG A 702 -15.48 -8.29 13.52
C ARG A 702 -15.34 -7.08 12.62
N VAL A 703 -16.47 -6.54 12.14
CA VAL A 703 -16.54 -5.31 11.36
C VAL A 703 -17.29 -4.29 12.17
N ASN A 704 -16.76 -3.08 12.24
CA ASN A 704 -17.36 -1.94 12.91
C ASN A 704 -17.54 -0.78 11.93
N GLY A 705 -18.60 0.00 12.11
CA GLY A 705 -19.01 1.08 11.22
C GLY A 705 -20.21 0.71 10.37
N ASP A 706 -20.92 1.74 9.92
CA ASP A 706 -22.11 1.57 9.11
C ASP A 706 -21.73 1.33 7.65
N ILE A 707 -22.47 0.45 6.98
CA ILE A 707 -22.37 0.28 5.54
C ILE A 707 -22.89 1.58 4.90
N PRO A 708 -22.18 2.18 3.94
CA PRO A 708 -22.66 3.36 3.24
C PRO A 708 -24.09 3.19 2.69
N ASN A 709 -24.93 4.21 2.85
CA ASN A 709 -26.35 4.17 2.51
C ASN A 709 -26.60 3.73 1.05
N ASP A 710 -25.75 4.13 0.11
CA ASP A 710 -25.86 3.74 -1.30
C ASP A 710 -25.66 2.23 -1.52
N ILE A 711 -24.81 1.59 -0.72
CA ILE A 711 -24.60 0.14 -0.75
C ILE A 711 -25.76 -0.60 -0.08
N GLU A 712 -26.29 -0.07 1.01
CA GLU A 712 -27.47 -0.64 1.65
C GLU A 712 -28.69 -0.55 0.72
N GLU A 713 -28.90 0.60 0.07
CA GLU A 713 -29.91 0.79 -0.96
C GLU A 713 -29.71 -0.18 -2.13
N LEU A 714 -28.49 -0.30 -2.63
CA LEU A 714 -28.15 -1.24 -3.70
C LEU A 714 -28.46 -2.69 -3.29
N LYS A 715 -28.08 -3.09 -2.09
CA LYS A 715 -28.36 -4.42 -1.55
C LYS A 715 -29.86 -4.66 -1.43
N ASN A 716 -30.61 -3.68 -0.94
CA ASN A 716 -32.06 -3.76 -0.81
C ASN A 716 -32.74 -3.89 -2.18
N ILE A 717 -32.27 -3.18 -3.20
CA ILE A 717 -32.71 -3.36 -4.58
C ILE A 717 -32.40 -4.79 -5.03
N PHE A 718 -31.15 -5.23 -4.92
CA PHE A 718 -30.74 -6.55 -5.41
C PHE A 718 -31.37 -7.74 -4.69
N ASP A 719 -31.64 -7.66 -3.38
CA ASP A 719 -32.34 -8.71 -2.64
C ASP A 719 -33.81 -8.85 -3.05
N VAL A 720 -34.41 -7.79 -3.60
CA VAL A 720 -35.78 -7.81 -4.11
C VAL A 720 -35.84 -8.34 -5.54
N PHE A 721 -34.84 -8.04 -6.35
CA PHE A 721 -34.90 -8.26 -7.81
C PHE A 721 -34.09 -9.45 -8.30
N LEU A 722 -33.06 -9.86 -7.57
CA LEU A 722 -32.18 -10.96 -7.95
C LEU A 722 -32.45 -12.17 -7.05
N SER A 723 -32.65 -13.32 -7.68
CA SER A 723 -32.58 -14.60 -6.99
C SER A 723 -31.14 -14.92 -6.56
N GLN A 724 -30.97 -15.89 -5.67
CA GLN A 724 -29.66 -16.23 -5.08
C GLN A 724 -28.59 -16.64 -6.11
N GLY A 725 -28.99 -17.13 -7.29
CA GLY A 725 -28.07 -17.50 -8.38
C GLY A 725 -27.86 -16.40 -9.42
N GLU A 726 -28.68 -15.34 -9.40
CA GLU A 726 -28.57 -14.21 -10.31
C GLU A 726 -27.57 -13.17 -9.79
N THR A 727 -27.01 -12.40 -10.72
CA THR A 727 -26.01 -11.38 -10.41
C THR A 727 -26.17 -10.15 -11.29
N TYR A 728 -25.31 -9.18 -11.07
CA TYR A 728 -25.16 -7.97 -11.86
C TYR A 728 -23.75 -7.93 -12.46
N PHE A 729 -23.48 -6.98 -13.33
CA PHE A 729 -22.13 -6.69 -13.81
C PHE A 729 -21.70 -5.29 -13.36
N ASP A 730 -20.50 -5.18 -12.81
CA ASP A 730 -19.95 -3.89 -12.40
C ASP A 730 -19.02 -3.32 -13.49
N PHE A 731 -19.47 -2.25 -14.13
CA PHE A 731 -18.70 -1.46 -15.07
C PHE A 731 -18.24 -0.13 -14.46
N SER A 732 -18.60 0.15 -13.20
CA SER A 732 -18.26 1.37 -12.44
C SER A 732 -16.91 1.29 -11.73
N SER A 733 -16.18 0.18 -11.87
CA SER A 733 -14.90 -0.10 -11.20
C SER A 733 -14.99 -0.26 -9.68
N SER A 734 -16.19 -0.56 -9.15
CA SER A 734 -16.45 -0.74 -7.71
C SER A 734 -16.62 -2.22 -7.34
N ASN A 735 -15.90 -3.12 -8.01
CA ASN A 735 -16.23 -4.55 -8.08
C ASN A 735 -16.34 -5.24 -6.72
N TYR A 736 -15.70 -4.74 -5.66
CA TYR A 736 -15.82 -5.32 -4.33
C TYR A 736 -17.25 -5.25 -3.77
N LEU A 737 -18.13 -4.41 -4.34
CA LEU A 737 -19.56 -4.42 -4.05
C LEU A 737 -20.17 -5.83 -4.21
N HIS A 738 -19.67 -6.69 -5.10
CA HIS A 738 -20.12 -8.08 -5.23
C HIS A 738 -20.00 -8.84 -3.91
N SER A 739 -18.87 -8.67 -3.23
CA SER A 739 -18.61 -9.25 -1.91
C SER A 739 -19.60 -8.72 -0.87
N ILE A 740 -19.82 -7.40 -0.85
CA ILE A 740 -20.65 -6.72 0.15
C ILE A 740 -22.14 -7.06 0.00
N VAL A 741 -22.66 -7.03 -1.23
CA VAL A 741 -24.09 -7.27 -1.51
C VAL A 741 -24.44 -8.75 -1.68
N GLY A 742 -23.47 -9.67 -1.56
CA GLY A 742 -23.76 -11.09 -1.58
C GLY A 742 -24.01 -11.66 -2.97
N ARG A 743 -23.29 -11.18 -4.00
CA ARG A 743 -23.49 -11.57 -5.40
C ARG A 743 -22.18 -12.01 -6.05
N LYS A 744 -22.22 -13.06 -6.87
CA LYS A 744 -21.02 -13.60 -7.52
C LYS A 744 -20.59 -12.68 -8.66
N ASN A 745 -19.32 -12.29 -8.72
CA ASN A 745 -18.78 -11.59 -9.88
C ASN A 745 -18.93 -12.50 -11.13
N PRO A 746 -19.60 -12.04 -12.21
CA PRO A 746 -19.90 -12.89 -13.37
C PRO A 746 -18.68 -13.20 -14.23
N VAL A 747 -17.55 -12.53 -14.00
CA VAL A 747 -16.34 -12.62 -14.82
C VAL A 747 -15.15 -13.21 -14.06
N TYR A 748 -14.27 -13.92 -14.77
CA TYR A 748 -13.05 -14.55 -14.22
C TYR A 748 -12.12 -13.55 -13.54
N VAL A 749 -12.03 -12.33 -14.08
CA VAL A 749 -11.07 -11.32 -13.63
C VAL A 749 -11.68 -10.44 -12.55
N ASN A 750 -11.05 -10.38 -11.37
CA ASN A 750 -11.65 -9.76 -10.18
C ASN A 750 -11.84 -8.24 -10.32
N GLN A 751 -10.85 -7.51 -10.85
CA GLN A 751 -11.01 -6.08 -11.16
C GLN A 751 -11.40 -5.89 -12.63
N SER A 752 -12.66 -6.20 -12.96
CA SER A 752 -13.19 -5.97 -14.30
C SER A 752 -13.96 -4.64 -14.34
N PRO A 753 -13.78 -3.79 -15.36
CA PRO A 753 -13.10 -4.11 -16.61
C PRO A 753 -11.58 -3.85 -16.60
N LEU A 754 -11.01 -3.29 -15.53
CA LEU A 754 -9.63 -2.77 -15.53
C LEU A 754 -8.55 -3.74 -16.00
N MET A 755 -8.62 -4.97 -15.51
CA MET A 755 -7.64 -6.01 -15.81
C MET A 755 -7.86 -6.66 -17.18
N LEU A 756 -8.88 -6.26 -17.93
CA LEU A 756 -9.07 -6.68 -19.31
C LEU A 756 -8.09 -5.92 -20.22
N SER A 757 -7.33 -6.66 -21.02
CA SER A 757 -6.40 -6.14 -22.02
C SER A 757 -6.76 -6.46 -23.45
N GLY A 758 -7.05 -5.40 -24.20
CA GLY A 758 -7.40 -5.45 -25.60
C GLY A 758 -8.68 -6.24 -25.92
N ASN A 759 -8.93 -6.40 -27.22
CA ASN A 759 -10.17 -6.97 -27.74
C ASN A 759 -10.37 -8.44 -27.32
N ARG A 760 -9.27 -9.20 -27.15
CA ARG A 760 -9.35 -10.64 -26.85
C ARG A 760 -9.94 -10.89 -25.46
N THR A 761 -9.44 -10.20 -24.43
CA THR A 761 -9.94 -10.37 -23.06
C THR A 761 -11.32 -9.74 -22.89
N GLN A 762 -11.63 -8.65 -23.60
CA GLN A 762 -12.99 -8.09 -23.65
C GLN A 762 -13.97 -9.09 -24.28
N LYS A 763 -13.62 -9.75 -25.38
CA LYS A 763 -14.43 -10.83 -25.97
C LYS A 763 -14.66 -11.99 -25.02
N MET A 764 -13.63 -12.39 -24.27
CA MET A 764 -13.74 -13.46 -23.26
C MET A 764 -14.69 -13.05 -22.13
N ALA A 765 -14.51 -11.87 -21.54
CA ALA A 765 -15.40 -11.32 -20.52
C ALA A 765 -16.84 -11.17 -21.04
N LEU A 766 -17.03 -10.70 -22.29
CA LEU A 766 -18.34 -10.61 -22.93
C LEU A 766 -19.01 -11.97 -23.11
N ASN A 767 -18.27 -13.03 -23.44
CA ASN A 767 -18.84 -14.37 -23.52
C ASN A 767 -19.36 -14.82 -22.14
N GLU A 768 -18.63 -14.51 -21.07
CA GLU A 768 -19.06 -14.78 -19.68
C GLU A 768 -20.30 -13.95 -19.32
N ILE A 769 -20.32 -12.64 -19.61
CA ILE A 769 -21.49 -11.76 -19.42
C ILE A 769 -22.71 -12.25 -20.22
N LYS A 770 -22.53 -12.66 -21.49
CA LYS A 770 -23.61 -13.19 -22.35
C LYS A 770 -24.16 -14.52 -21.85
N SER A 771 -23.31 -15.36 -21.24
CA SER A 771 -23.74 -16.64 -20.67
C SER A 771 -24.44 -16.48 -19.32
N THR A 772 -24.01 -15.52 -18.49
CA THR A 772 -24.59 -15.25 -17.18
C THR A 772 -25.82 -14.34 -17.24
N LYS A 773 -25.94 -13.49 -18.27
CA LYS A 773 -27.02 -12.52 -18.50
C LYS A 773 -27.39 -11.72 -17.23
N PRO A 774 -26.45 -10.92 -16.69
CA PRO A 774 -26.73 -10.14 -15.49
C PRO A 774 -27.92 -9.21 -15.71
N ILE A 775 -28.82 -9.10 -14.74
CA ILE A 775 -30.04 -8.28 -14.90
C ILE A 775 -29.71 -6.79 -14.84
N PHE A 776 -28.72 -6.43 -14.02
CA PHE A 776 -28.27 -5.06 -13.81
C PHE A 776 -26.82 -4.87 -14.24
N VAL A 777 -26.51 -3.63 -14.63
CA VAL A 777 -25.14 -3.15 -14.86
C VAL A 777 -24.93 -1.88 -14.04
N LEU A 778 -23.83 -1.81 -13.27
CA LEU A 778 -23.43 -0.56 -12.62
C LEU A 778 -22.57 0.24 -13.58
N MET A 779 -22.97 1.48 -13.88
CA MET A 779 -22.30 2.36 -14.84
C MET A 779 -21.58 3.51 -14.11
N PRO A 780 -20.36 3.88 -14.55
CA PRO A 780 -19.62 4.99 -13.97
C PRO A 780 -20.31 6.33 -14.24
N ILE A 781 -20.11 7.30 -13.34
CA ILE A 781 -20.59 8.69 -13.48
C ILE A 781 -19.40 9.60 -13.75
N SER A 782 -19.46 10.46 -14.77
CA SER A 782 -18.36 11.38 -15.10
C SER A 782 -17.96 12.24 -13.88
N GLY A 783 -16.64 12.42 -13.67
CA GLY A 783 -16.09 13.18 -12.55
C GLY A 783 -16.04 12.45 -11.20
N LYS A 784 -16.61 11.23 -11.09
CA LYS A 784 -16.44 10.39 -9.91
C LYS A 784 -15.12 9.62 -9.94
N PRO A 785 -14.58 9.22 -8.77
CA PRO A 785 -13.41 8.34 -8.71
C PRO A 785 -13.61 7.09 -9.55
N TRP A 786 -12.56 6.65 -10.26
CA TRP A 786 -12.55 5.43 -11.08
C TRP A 786 -13.39 5.45 -12.37
N SER A 787 -14.07 6.56 -12.69
CA SER A 787 -14.69 6.78 -14.01
C SER A 787 -13.66 7.04 -15.11
N TYR A 788 -12.46 7.46 -14.70
CA TYR A 788 -11.26 7.60 -15.55
C TYR A 788 -10.14 6.78 -14.93
N ILE A 789 -9.42 6.04 -15.76
CA ILE A 789 -8.38 5.10 -15.33
C ILE A 789 -7.15 5.35 -16.16
N ASP A 790 -6.05 5.70 -15.49
CA ASP A 790 -4.82 6.19 -16.12
C ASP A 790 -5.10 7.37 -17.09
N GLY A 791 -6.10 8.20 -16.77
CA GLY A 791 -6.51 9.36 -17.57
C GLY A 791 -7.48 9.08 -18.71
N ILE A 792 -7.87 7.82 -18.95
CA ILE A 792 -8.80 7.44 -20.03
C ILE A 792 -10.14 6.99 -19.44
N ALA A 793 -11.23 7.46 -20.03
CA ALA A 793 -12.60 7.08 -19.67
C ALA A 793 -12.82 5.56 -19.81
N VAL A 794 -13.48 4.94 -18.82
CA VAL A 794 -13.69 3.47 -18.75
C VAL A 794 -14.47 2.96 -19.97
N ASP A 795 -15.54 3.64 -20.34
CA ASP A 795 -16.38 3.31 -21.49
C ASP A 795 -15.63 3.30 -22.83
N PHE A 796 -14.66 4.19 -22.99
CA PHE A 796 -13.78 4.27 -24.15
C PHE A 796 -12.71 3.18 -24.15
N LYS A 797 -12.08 2.94 -22.98
CA LYS A 797 -11.04 1.91 -22.82
C LYS A 797 -11.61 0.50 -23.07
N TYR A 798 -12.86 0.27 -22.72
CA TYR A 798 -13.55 -1.03 -22.81
C TYR A 798 -14.74 -1.00 -23.78
N TYR A 799 -14.49 -0.45 -24.97
CA TYR A 799 -15.52 -0.18 -25.98
C TYR A 799 -16.41 -1.37 -26.34
N MET A 800 -15.88 -2.60 -26.37
CA MET A 800 -16.71 -3.76 -26.74
C MET A 800 -17.76 -4.07 -25.67
N ILE A 801 -17.40 -3.81 -24.40
CA ILE A 801 -18.28 -4.02 -23.26
C ILE A 801 -19.31 -2.89 -23.18
N SER A 802 -18.88 -1.64 -23.35
CA SER A 802 -19.80 -0.50 -23.35
C SER A 802 -20.82 -0.59 -24.47
N GLU A 803 -20.42 -0.92 -25.70
CA GLU A 803 -21.35 -1.11 -26.82
C GLU A 803 -22.37 -2.23 -26.57
N TYR A 804 -21.92 -3.37 -26.03
CA TYR A 804 -22.83 -4.45 -25.62
C TYR A 804 -23.82 -3.99 -24.54
N ILE A 805 -23.35 -3.19 -23.57
CA ILE A 805 -24.22 -2.60 -22.56
C ILE A 805 -25.25 -1.68 -23.22
N TYR A 806 -24.85 -0.82 -24.16
CA TYR A 806 -25.76 0.11 -24.84
C TYR A 806 -26.77 -0.61 -25.73
N GLU A 807 -26.39 -1.72 -26.33
CA GLU A 807 -27.27 -2.56 -27.15
C GLU A 807 -28.37 -3.21 -26.31
N HIS A 808 -28.06 -3.75 -25.13
CA HIS A 808 -28.97 -4.62 -24.38
C HIS A 808 -29.53 -4.03 -23.08
N TYR A 809 -28.89 -2.99 -22.54
CA TYR A 809 -29.27 -2.37 -21.27
C TYR A 809 -29.70 -0.91 -21.48
N THR A 810 -30.43 -0.38 -20.50
CA THR A 810 -30.95 0.99 -20.49
C THR A 810 -30.90 1.55 -19.07
N PRO A 811 -30.69 2.87 -18.90
CA PRO A 811 -30.76 3.53 -17.60
C PRO A 811 -32.07 3.22 -16.87
N LEU A 812 -31.95 2.97 -15.56
CA LEU A 812 -33.08 2.69 -14.67
C LEU A 812 -33.15 3.69 -13.51
N ILE A 813 -32.10 3.76 -12.69
CA ILE A 813 -32.04 4.63 -11.50
C ILE A 813 -30.62 5.17 -11.30
N ARG A 814 -30.53 6.32 -10.62
CA ARG A 814 -29.26 6.93 -10.21
C ARG A 814 -29.00 6.74 -8.72
N LEU A 815 -27.78 6.37 -8.37
CA LEU A 815 -27.24 6.38 -7.01
C LEU A 815 -26.06 7.36 -6.91
N ASN A 816 -25.55 7.60 -5.70
CA ASN A 816 -24.54 8.64 -5.44
C ASN A 816 -23.22 8.47 -6.21
N ASN A 817 -22.82 7.22 -6.46
CA ASN A 817 -21.50 6.88 -7.01
C ASN A 817 -21.56 6.23 -8.40
N PHE A 818 -22.69 5.67 -8.79
CA PHE A 818 -22.89 4.98 -10.06
C PHE A 818 -24.36 4.98 -10.46
N ASP A 819 -24.60 4.80 -11.76
CA ASP A 819 -25.94 4.58 -12.28
C ASP A 819 -26.24 3.08 -12.37
N VAL A 820 -27.50 2.70 -12.16
CA VAL A 820 -27.95 1.32 -12.34
C VAL A 820 -28.71 1.22 -13.66
N TYR A 821 -28.17 0.43 -14.57
CA TYR A 821 -28.78 0.08 -15.84
C TYR A 821 -29.42 -1.30 -15.71
N CYS A 822 -30.48 -1.55 -16.47
CA CYS A 822 -31.16 -2.85 -16.50
C CYS A 822 -31.36 -3.34 -17.93
N LEU A 823 -31.59 -4.64 -18.11
CA LEU A 823 -31.96 -5.19 -19.41
C LEU A 823 -33.18 -4.45 -19.98
N LYS A 824 -33.13 -4.06 -21.26
CA LYS A 824 -34.19 -3.28 -21.94
C LYS A 824 -35.56 -3.93 -21.81
N GLU A 825 -35.62 -5.25 -21.98
CA GLU A 825 -36.84 -6.05 -21.84
C GLU A 825 -37.43 -6.06 -20.42
N ASN A 826 -36.62 -5.78 -19.39
CA ASN A 826 -37.04 -5.83 -17.99
C ASN A 826 -37.41 -4.46 -17.41
N LYS A 827 -37.10 -3.34 -18.07
CA LYS A 827 -37.27 -1.98 -17.52
C LYS A 827 -38.67 -1.73 -16.96
N MET A 828 -39.72 -2.00 -17.74
CA MET A 828 -41.11 -1.74 -17.31
C MET A 828 -41.53 -2.57 -16.10
N ASN A 829 -41.17 -3.86 -16.08
CA ASN A 829 -41.45 -4.76 -14.95
C ASN A 829 -40.71 -4.31 -13.68
N LEU A 830 -39.45 -3.91 -13.83
CA LEU A 830 -38.63 -3.41 -12.72
C LEU A 830 -39.18 -2.10 -12.16
N LEU A 831 -39.58 -1.14 -13.01
CA LEU A 831 -40.20 0.12 -12.57
C LEU A 831 -41.53 -0.12 -11.85
N GLU A 832 -42.38 -1.02 -12.35
CA GLU A 832 -43.64 -1.36 -11.70
C GLU A 832 -43.41 -1.95 -10.30
N LYS A 833 -42.42 -2.85 -10.18
CA LYS A 833 -42.02 -3.43 -8.89
C LYS A 833 -41.39 -2.40 -7.94
N LEU A 834 -40.53 -1.51 -8.43
CA LEU A 834 -39.95 -0.41 -7.64
C LEU A 834 -41.06 0.51 -7.10
N ASN A 835 -42.06 0.79 -7.92
CA ASN A 835 -43.23 1.58 -7.53
C ASN A 835 -44.08 0.86 -6.46
N LYS A 836 -44.38 -0.43 -6.66
CA LYS A 836 -45.10 -1.28 -5.70
C LYS A 836 -44.40 -1.35 -4.34
N LYS A 837 -43.06 -1.33 -4.33
CA LYS A 837 -42.23 -1.32 -3.12
C LYS A 837 -42.05 0.07 -2.50
N GLY A 838 -42.56 1.13 -3.14
CA GLY A 838 -42.48 2.51 -2.63
C GLY A 838 -41.06 3.07 -2.60
N LEU A 839 -40.17 2.57 -3.47
CA LEU A 839 -38.76 2.97 -3.55
C LEU A 839 -38.52 4.14 -4.50
N LEU A 840 -39.42 4.38 -5.46
CA LEU A 840 -39.29 5.47 -6.43
C LEU A 840 -39.51 6.85 -5.80
N GLN A 841 -38.85 7.86 -6.38
CA GLN A 841 -38.99 9.25 -6.00
C GLN A 841 -40.46 9.71 -6.04
N LYS A 842 -40.93 10.26 -4.93
CA LYS A 842 -42.25 10.89 -4.80
C LYS A 842 -42.08 12.32 -4.31
N ASN A 843 -42.77 13.26 -4.94
CA ASN A 843 -42.86 14.63 -4.45
C ASN A 843 -43.57 14.60 -3.09
N ILE A 844 -42.89 15.11 -2.08
CA ILE A 844 -43.41 15.25 -0.72
C ILE A 844 -43.99 16.64 -0.52
N TYR A 845 -43.34 17.65 -1.11
CA TYR A 845 -43.81 19.02 -1.09
C TYR A 845 -43.55 19.69 -2.44
N SER A 846 -44.51 20.48 -2.90
CA SER A 846 -44.37 21.38 -4.05
C SER A 846 -45.26 22.58 -3.79
N GLY A 847 -44.65 23.76 -3.72
CA GLY A 847 -45.38 24.99 -3.43
C GLY A 847 -44.46 26.20 -3.33
N ASN A 848 -45.08 27.37 -3.24
CA ASN A 848 -44.39 28.65 -3.01
C ASN A 848 -43.98 28.80 -1.53
N PHE A 849 -43.45 29.96 -1.19
CA PHE A 849 -42.92 30.26 0.14
C PHE A 849 -43.95 30.85 1.11
N SER A 850 -45.25 30.79 0.81
CA SER A 850 -46.35 31.35 1.63
C SER A 850 -46.46 30.78 3.07
N PHE A 851 -45.72 29.70 3.38
CA PHE A 851 -45.60 29.17 4.72
C PHE A 851 -44.63 29.96 5.62
N ILE A 852 -43.75 30.76 5.03
CA ILE A 852 -42.72 31.50 5.76
C ILE A 852 -43.33 32.71 6.49
N ARG A 853 -43.00 32.83 7.77
CA ARG A 853 -43.11 34.08 8.51
C ARG A 853 -41.75 34.74 8.52
N SER A 854 -41.58 35.79 7.70
CA SER A 854 -40.27 36.42 7.51
C SER A 854 -39.70 37.04 8.79
N SER A 855 -40.54 37.37 9.79
CA SER A 855 -40.10 37.82 11.12
C SER A 855 -39.39 36.75 11.94
N ASP A 856 -39.66 35.47 11.65
CA ASP A 856 -39.26 34.33 12.47
C ASP A 856 -38.04 33.61 11.88
N LEU A 857 -37.48 34.12 10.77
CA LEU A 857 -36.24 33.63 10.16
C LEU A 857 -35.03 34.36 10.75
N TYR A 858 -33.93 33.63 10.96
CA TYR A 858 -32.65 34.25 11.27
C TYR A 858 -32.05 34.84 9.99
N LYS A 859 -31.66 36.12 10.03
CA LYS A 859 -31.10 36.84 8.87
C LYS A 859 -29.80 37.52 9.28
N ASN A 860 -28.78 37.39 8.45
CA ASN A 860 -27.56 38.18 8.55
C ASN A 860 -27.41 39.00 7.28
N ASN A 861 -27.28 40.33 7.41
CA ASN A 861 -26.98 41.21 6.28
C ASN A 861 -27.93 41.00 5.07
N LEU A 862 -29.21 40.75 5.33
CA LEU A 862 -30.17 40.31 4.32
C LEU A 862 -31.59 40.77 4.69
N THR A 863 -32.33 41.31 3.71
CA THR A 863 -33.75 41.64 3.84
C THR A 863 -34.60 40.70 2.98
N MET A 864 -35.82 40.41 3.45
CA MET A 864 -36.74 39.50 2.78
C MET A 864 -38.16 40.05 2.80
N ASP A 865 -38.75 40.15 1.62
CA ASP A 865 -40.14 40.57 1.42
C ASP A 865 -40.90 39.47 0.68
N MET A 866 -42.12 39.16 1.13
CA MET A 866 -43.00 38.21 0.45
C MET A 866 -44.02 38.97 -0.38
N ASP A 867 -44.19 38.58 -1.64
CA ASP A 867 -45.22 39.19 -2.50
C ASP A 867 -46.60 38.55 -2.30
N ASN A 868 -47.61 39.11 -2.96
CA ASN A 868 -49.00 38.63 -2.89
C ASN A 868 -49.21 37.26 -3.55
N GLU A 869 -48.24 36.78 -4.35
CA GLU A 869 -48.25 35.48 -5.02
C GLU A 869 -47.50 34.42 -4.21
N GLY A 870 -46.91 34.80 -3.07
CA GLY A 870 -46.15 33.93 -2.18
C GLY A 870 -44.71 33.66 -2.62
N ASN A 871 -44.16 34.48 -3.52
CA ASN A 871 -42.74 34.48 -3.88
C ASN A 871 -41.95 35.26 -2.82
N LEU A 872 -40.71 34.85 -2.60
CA LEU A 872 -39.83 35.40 -1.57
C LEU A 872 -38.70 36.20 -2.21
N ALA A 873 -38.79 37.52 -2.16
CA ALA A 873 -37.72 38.41 -2.61
C ALA A 873 -36.66 38.53 -1.52
N ILE A 874 -35.42 38.20 -1.86
CA ILE A 874 -34.24 38.20 -1.00
C ILE A 874 -33.27 39.25 -1.51
N ARG A 875 -32.84 40.17 -0.64
CA ARG A 875 -31.89 41.24 -0.97
C ARG A 875 -30.73 41.24 0.00
N GLY A 876 -29.52 40.97 -0.50
CA GLY A 876 -28.30 41.03 0.29
C GLY A 876 -27.87 42.47 0.59
N GLN A 877 -27.40 42.72 1.81
CA GLN A 877 -26.96 44.02 2.32
C GLN A 877 -25.69 43.87 3.18
N GLY A 878 -24.51 44.14 2.62
CA GLY A 878 -23.23 44.03 3.34
C GLY A 878 -22.49 42.72 3.04
N GLU A 879 -21.50 42.38 3.86
CA GLU A 879 -20.70 41.15 3.70
C GLU A 879 -21.42 39.92 4.32
N ASP A 880 -21.36 38.77 3.65
CA ASP A 880 -21.99 37.50 4.08
C ASP A 880 -23.53 37.53 4.27
N PRO A 881 -24.33 37.79 3.20
CA PRO A 881 -25.80 37.78 3.29
C PRO A 881 -26.36 36.36 3.36
N TYR A 882 -27.05 35.99 4.45
CA TYR A 882 -27.66 34.66 4.55
C TYR A 882 -28.93 34.60 5.41
N THR A 883 -29.67 33.51 5.25
CA THR A 883 -30.89 33.20 6.03
C THR A 883 -30.96 31.74 6.48
N ILE A 884 -31.54 31.50 7.66
CA ILE A 884 -31.72 30.18 8.28
C ILE A 884 -33.16 30.07 8.83
N GLY A 885 -33.74 28.87 8.76
CA GLY A 885 -35.06 28.56 9.33
C GLY A 885 -36.14 28.26 8.30
N ILE A 886 -35.81 28.31 7.01
CA ILE A 886 -36.75 28.00 5.91
C ILE A 886 -37.23 26.55 6.00
N LEU A 887 -36.32 25.60 6.24
CA LEU A 887 -36.69 24.19 6.32
C LEU A 887 -37.44 23.89 7.62
N SER A 888 -37.01 24.45 8.76
CA SER A 888 -37.74 24.31 10.03
C SER A 888 -39.21 24.74 9.92
N GLN A 889 -39.48 25.94 9.37
CA GLN A 889 -40.86 26.41 9.19
C GLN A 889 -41.65 25.58 8.18
N LEU A 890 -40.99 25.07 7.14
CA LEU A 890 -41.62 24.14 6.19
C LEU A 890 -42.03 22.84 6.89
N MET A 891 -41.14 22.27 7.70
CA MET A 891 -41.38 21.00 8.41
C MET A 891 -42.43 21.12 9.52
N ASP A 892 -42.53 22.28 10.18
CA ASP A 892 -43.60 22.55 11.14
C ASP A 892 -44.99 22.53 10.50
N LYS A 893 -45.11 23.09 9.29
CA LYS A 893 -46.39 23.15 8.57
C LYS A 893 -46.67 21.90 7.74
N TYR A 894 -45.63 21.28 7.18
CA TYR A 894 -45.69 20.10 6.31
C TYR A 894 -44.65 19.05 6.76
N PRO A 895 -44.96 18.24 7.78
CA PRO A 895 -44.01 17.29 8.36
C PRO A 895 -43.58 16.21 7.34
N ILE A 896 -42.26 16.09 7.14
CA ILE A 896 -41.67 15.02 6.33
C ILE A 896 -41.48 13.78 7.20
N LYS A 897 -42.15 12.66 6.86
CA LYS A 897 -42.24 11.47 7.73
C LYS A 897 -40.98 10.58 7.72
N ASN A 898 -40.31 10.44 6.58
CA ASN A 898 -39.15 9.57 6.44
C ASN A 898 -37.90 10.42 6.33
N LEU A 899 -37.26 10.74 7.45
CA LEU A 899 -36.09 11.62 7.46
C LEU A 899 -34.87 10.96 6.81
N ASP A 900 -34.79 9.63 6.82
CA ASP A 900 -33.63 8.86 6.34
C ASP A 900 -33.64 8.60 4.83
N LYS A 901 -34.66 9.07 4.09
CA LYS A 901 -34.72 8.85 2.64
C LYS A 901 -33.94 9.92 1.87
N PRO A 902 -33.27 9.56 0.76
CA PRO A 902 -32.68 10.52 -0.16
C PRO A 902 -33.69 11.59 -0.54
N THR A 903 -33.30 12.85 -0.38
CA THR A 903 -34.18 14.00 -0.51
C THR A 903 -33.58 14.98 -1.51
N ARG A 904 -34.35 15.32 -2.55
CA ARG A 904 -33.99 16.32 -3.55
C ARG A 904 -34.74 17.61 -3.29
N PHE A 905 -34.00 18.71 -3.21
CA PHE A 905 -34.50 20.07 -3.16
C PHE A 905 -34.35 20.72 -4.53
N VAL A 906 -35.42 21.28 -5.06
CA VAL A 906 -35.38 22.15 -6.25
C VAL A 906 -35.92 23.51 -5.83
N LEU A 907 -35.08 24.54 -5.92
CA LEU A 907 -35.48 25.92 -5.67
C LEU A 907 -35.56 26.66 -7.00
N GLU A 908 -36.76 27.10 -7.36
CA GLU A 908 -36.98 27.94 -8.53
C GLU A 908 -36.76 29.40 -8.14
N TYR A 909 -36.02 30.13 -8.97
CA TYR A 909 -35.63 31.50 -8.71
C TYR A 909 -35.72 32.38 -9.95
N GLU A 910 -35.85 33.70 -9.73
CA GLU A 910 -35.72 34.75 -10.73
C GLU A 910 -34.68 35.76 -10.26
N ALA A 911 -33.64 35.98 -11.06
CA ALA A 911 -32.54 36.87 -10.74
C ALA A 911 -32.42 38.02 -11.73
N ARG A 912 -32.06 39.20 -11.22
CA ARG A 912 -31.83 40.41 -12.03
C ARG A 912 -30.36 40.75 -12.22
N VAL A 913 -29.44 40.14 -11.50
CA VAL A 913 -28.01 40.43 -11.62
C VAL A 913 -27.26 39.10 -11.47
N PRO A 914 -26.16 38.87 -12.22
CA PRO A 914 -25.30 37.71 -11.99
C PRO A 914 -24.73 37.70 -10.57
N GLY A 915 -24.48 36.51 -10.03
CA GLY A 915 -23.81 36.31 -8.74
C GLY A 915 -23.93 34.87 -8.28
N LYS A 916 -23.79 34.60 -6.98
CA LYS A 916 -23.73 33.23 -6.44
C LYS A 916 -24.84 32.98 -5.43
N LEU A 917 -25.34 31.75 -5.45
CA LEU A 917 -26.24 31.20 -4.45
C LEU A 917 -25.58 29.96 -3.86
N GLN A 918 -25.31 29.94 -2.57
CA GLN A 918 -24.72 28.79 -1.89
C GLN A 918 -25.72 28.18 -0.92
N PHE A 919 -25.92 26.86 -1.06
CA PHE A 919 -26.85 26.07 -0.29
C PHE A 919 -26.08 25.23 0.73
N TYR A 920 -26.21 25.56 2.01
CA TYR A 920 -25.64 24.82 3.12
C TYR A 920 -26.69 23.92 3.78
N TYR A 921 -26.24 22.78 4.30
CA TYR A 921 -27.11 21.82 4.98
C TYR A 921 -26.40 21.14 6.16
N THR A 922 -27.19 20.70 7.14
CA THR A 922 -26.74 19.89 8.29
C THR A 922 -27.60 18.64 8.42
N PHE A 923 -27.09 17.55 8.99
CA PHE A 923 -27.91 16.33 9.23
C PHE A 923 -28.19 16.12 10.71
N THR A 924 -27.43 16.78 11.58
CA THR A 924 -27.57 16.67 13.04
C THR A 924 -28.17 17.94 13.61
N GLN A 925 -29.00 17.83 14.65
CA GLN A 925 -29.49 19.02 15.37
C GLN A 925 -28.31 19.72 16.06
N ASN A 926 -28.24 21.05 15.95
CA ASN A 926 -27.17 21.92 16.49
C ASN A 926 -25.77 21.73 15.86
N GLU A 927 -25.67 21.06 14.72
CA GLU A 927 -24.45 21.02 13.90
C GLU A 927 -24.17 22.41 13.30
N SER A 928 -22.90 22.83 13.27
CA SER A 928 -22.49 24.07 12.61
C SER A 928 -22.37 23.88 11.10
N PHE A 929 -22.89 24.82 10.31
CA PHE A 929 -22.68 24.82 8.85
C PHE A 929 -21.19 24.85 8.49
N SER A 930 -20.81 24.07 7.47
CA SER A 930 -19.43 23.95 7.00
C SER A 930 -19.36 23.95 5.47
N GLU A 931 -18.22 24.35 4.92
CA GLU A 931 -17.97 24.34 3.46
C GLU A 931 -17.99 22.93 2.86
N ASN A 932 -17.72 21.90 3.67
CA ASN A 932 -17.79 20.51 3.22
C ASN A 932 -19.24 20.05 2.99
N GLN A 933 -20.23 20.76 3.56
CA GLN A 933 -21.67 20.49 3.44
C GLN A 933 -22.37 21.68 2.77
N SER A 934 -21.81 22.13 1.65
CA SER A 934 -22.37 23.21 0.85
C SER A 934 -22.37 22.85 -0.65
N LYS A 935 -23.26 23.48 -1.42
CA LYS A 935 -23.23 23.48 -2.89
C LYS A 935 -23.40 24.91 -3.39
N THR A 936 -22.45 25.37 -4.20
CA THR A 936 -22.47 26.72 -4.78
C THR A 936 -22.97 26.68 -6.22
N PHE A 937 -23.89 27.57 -6.55
CA PHE A 937 -24.50 27.70 -7.86
C PHE A 937 -24.22 29.10 -8.41
N GLU A 938 -23.72 29.16 -9.65
CA GLU A 938 -23.50 30.40 -10.39
C GLU A 938 -24.81 30.82 -11.07
N ILE A 939 -25.23 32.07 -10.84
CA ILE A 939 -26.40 32.68 -11.46
C ILE A 939 -25.93 33.49 -12.67
N ASN A 940 -26.20 32.98 -13.87
CA ASN A 940 -25.74 33.55 -15.12
C ASN A 940 -26.80 34.49 -15.73
N GLY A 941 -26.82 35.76 -15.32
CA GLY A 941 -27.60 36.82 -15.97
C GLY A 941 -29.08 36.96 -15.54
N HIS A 942 -29.82 37.82 -16.27
CA HIS A 942 -31.23 38.11 -16.03
C HIS A 942 -32.13 36.96 -16.48
N GLY A 943 -32.98 36.43 -15.59
CA GLY A 943 -34.01 35.44 -15.98
C GLY A 943 -34.45 34.51 -14.85
N ARG A 944 -35.33 33.56 -15.19
CA ARG A 944 -35.76 32.46 -14.32
C ARG A 944 -34.81 31.27 -14.44
N GLY A 945 -34.49 30.66 -13.31
CA GLY A 945 -33.67 29.47 -13.20
C GLY A 945 -34.15 28.54 -12.09
N SER A 946 -33.47 27.41 -11.94
CA SER A 946 -33.66 26.53 -10.78
C SER A 946 -32.31 26.03 -10.29
N ILE A 947 -32.18 25.83 -8.98
CA ILE A 947 -31.06 25.11 -8.38
C ILE A 947 -31.55 23.78 -7.84
N GLU A 948 -30.73 22.74 -7.99
CA GLU A 948 -31.07 21.40 -7.58
C GLU A 948 -30.01 20.84 -6.61
N VAL A 949 -30.48 20.38 -5.46
CA VAL A 949 -29.64 19.83 -4.40
C VAL A 949 -30.17 18.46 -4.01
N ASP A 950 -29.49 17.41 -4.49
CA ASP A 950 -29.70 16.04 -4.00
C ASP A 950 -28.91 15.80 -2.72
N LEU A 951 -29.60 15.31 -1.68
CA LEU A 951 -29.05 14.97 -0.36
C LEU A 951 -29.38 13.51 0.00
N PRO A 952 -28.51 12.81 0.74
CA PRO A 952 -28.73 11.42 1.16
C PRO A 952 -29.86 11.23 2.17
N ALA A 953 -30.26 12.29 2.87
CA ALA A 953 -31.33 12.30 3.87
C ALA A 953 -31.98 13.69 3.90
N VAL A 954 -33.07 13.86 4.65
CA VAL A 954 -33.62 15.18 4.97
C VAL A 954 -32.64 15.89 5.91
N PRO A 955 -32.14 17.08 5.56
CA PRO A 955 -31.27 17.81 6.47
C PRO A 955 -32.04 18.29 7.70
N SER A 956 -31.34 18.44 8.83
CA SER A 956 -31.91 19.01 10.05
C SER A 956 -32.22 20.51 9.87
N GLU A 957 -31.39 21.24 9.11
CA GLU A 957 -31.65 22.63 8.71
C GLU A 957 -30.88 22.98 7.42
N ILE A 958 -31.31 24.05 6.75
CA ILE A 958 -30.61 24.64 5.60
C ILE A 958 -30.24 26.11 5.87
N ARG A 959 -29.11 26.52 5.31
CA ARG A 959 -28.68 27.92 5.25
C ARG A 959 -28.52 28.32 3.78
N LEU A 960 -29.13 29.44 3.39
CA LEU A 960 -29.03 29.98 2.04
C LEU A 960 -28.22 31.28 2.07
N ASP A 961 -27.11 31.27 1.33
CA ASP A 961 -26.19 32.40 1.20
C ASP A 961 -26.32 32.99 -0.19
N VAL A 962 -26.50 34.31 -0.25
CA VAL A 962 -26.90 34.98 -1.49
C VAL A 962 -25.96 36.15 -1.75
N ASP A 963 -25.17 36.06 -2.82
CA ASP A 963 -24.23 37.09 -3.27
C ASP A 963 -24.79 37.90 -4.46
N VAL A 964 -26.11 38.03 -4.53
CA VAL A 964 -26.80 38.88 -5.51
C VAL A 964 -27.61 39.97 -4.82
N SER A 965 -27.69 41.13 -5.45
CA SER A 965 -28.39 42.29 -4.91
C SER A 965 -29.91 42.09 -4.78
N GLU A 966 -30.51 41.28 -5.66
CA GLU A 966 -31.93 40.91 -5.60
C GLU A 966 -32.16 39.54 -6.27
N LEU A 967 -32.67 38.57 -5.49
CA LEU A 967 -33.06 37.22 -5.90
C LEU A 967 -34.50 36.95 -5.46
N THR A 968 -35.37 36.52 -6.36
CA THR A 968 -36.74 36.12 -5.98
C THR A 968 -36.87 34.60 -6.06
N LEU A 969 -37.20 33.93 -4.95
CA LEU A 969 -37.51 32.50 -4.95
C LEU A 969 -39.00 32.30 -5.18
N SER A 970 -39.36 31.55 -6.23
CA SER A 970 -40.76 31.34 -6.65
C SER A 970 -41.36 30.03 -6.13
N ALA A 971 -40.57 28.96 -6.08
CA ALA A 971 -41.04 27.66 -5.61
C ALA A 971 -39.94 26.84 -4.92
N ILE A 972 -40.35 25.97 -4.00
CA ILE A 972 -39.52 24.90 -3.45
C ILE A 972 -40.22 23.56 -3.67
N ASN A 973 -39.52 22.64 -4.33
CA ASN A 973 -39.98 21.27 -4.53
C ASN A 973 -39.07 20.33 -3.74
N ILE A 974 -39.68 19.50 -2.90
CA ILE A 974 -39.00 18.49 -2.10
C ILE A 974 -39.54 17.12 -2.51
N SER A 975 -38.64 16.22 -2.87
CA SER A 975 -39.00 14.86 -3.29
C SER A 975 -38.11 13.82 -2.63
N GLN A 976 -38.65 12.64 -2.36
CA GLN A 976 -37.93 11.54 -1.69
C GLN A 976 -38.03 10.22 -2.43
N GLY A 977 -36.91 9.51 -2.51
CA GLY A 977 -36.80 8.18 -3.11
C GLY A 977 -35.87 8.15 -4.32
N LEU A 978 -35.73 6.97 -4.93
CA LEU A 978 -34.81 6.72 -6.05
C LEU A 978 -35.20 7.52 -7.29
N ASN A 979 -34.26 8.30 -7.79
CA ASN A 979 -34.43 9.07 -9.03
C ASN A 979 -34.37 8.12 -10.24
N ILE A 980 -35.43 8.14 -11.06
CA ILE A 980 -35.47 7.39 -12.31
C ILE A 980 -34.68 8.18 -13.35
N ILE A 981 -33.76 7.50 -14.01
CA ILE A 981 -33.05 8.05 -15.17
C ILE A 981 -33.54 7.35 -16.43
N ASN A 982 -33.89 8.13 -17.43
CA ASN A 982 -34.31 7.61 -18.75
C ASN A 982 -33.19 7.67 -19.79
N GLU A 983 -32.24 8.58 -19.59
CA GLU A 983 -31.07 8.83 -20.43
C GLU A 983 -29.84 9.02 -19.53
N GLN A 984 -28.64 9.14 -20.13
CA GLN A 984 -27.42 9.47 -19.40
C GLN A 984 -27.34 10.99 -19.14
N PRO A 985 -27.45 11.47 -17.89
CA PRO A 985 -27.49 12.90 -17.60
C PRO A 985 -26.19 13.63 -17.93
N GLU A 986 -25.03 13.00 -17.70
CA GLU A 986 -23.73 13.64 -17.87
C GLU A 986 -23.39 13.92 -19.32
N VAL A 987 -22.63 15.00 -19.52
CA VAL A 987 -21.87 15.24 -20.75
C VAL A 987 -20.46 14.69 -20.52
N TRP A 988 -20.09 13.63 -21.23
CA TRP A 988 -18.77 13.03 -21.10
C TRP A 988 -17.74 13.78 -21.94
N THR A 989 -16.64 14.18 -21.30
CA THR A 989 -15.46 14.70 -22.00
C THR A 989 -14.34 13.67 -21.89
N ARG A 990 -13.84 13.19 -23.03
CA ARG A 990 -12.87 12.09 -23.13
C ARG A 990 -11.60 12.59 -23.81
N ASP A 991 -10.51 12.76 -23.05
CA ASP A 991 -9.18 13.01 -23.64
C ASP A 991 -8.49 11.68 -23.95
N ILE A 992 -8.26 11.42 -25.23
CA ILE A 992 -7.76 10.15 -25.77
C ILE A 992 -6.38 10.32 -26.45
N GLY A 993 -5.72 11.47 -26.26
CA GLY A 993 -4.30 11.67 -26.60
C GLY A 993 -3.94 11.30 -28.04
N LYS A 994 -2.92 10.46 -28.26
CA LYS A 994 -2.50 10.02 -29.62
C LYS A 994 -3.23 8.76 -30.12
N ILE A 995 -4.19 8.23 -29.37
CA ILE A 995 -4.86 6.96 -29.70
C ILE A 995 -5.49 6.98 -31.09
N PRO A 996 -6.22 8.05 -31.51
CA PRO A 996 -6.83 8.08 -32.84
C PRO A 996 -5.84 7.93 -34.00
N GLN A 997 -4.65 8.54 -33.86
CA GLN A 997 -3.59 8.44 -34.87
C GLN A 997 -3.02 7.02 -34.93
N LEU A 998 -2.71 6.44 -33.77
CA LEU A 998 -2.13 5.10 -33.70
C LEU A 998 -3.09 4.04 -34.23
N TRP A 999 -4.39 4.14 -33.95
CA TRP A 999 -5.39 3.23 -34.51
C TRP A 999 -5.48 3.32 -36.03
N ALA A 1000 -5.49 4.54 -36.58
CA ALA A 1000 -5.54 4.75 -38.01
C ALA A 1000 -4.31 4.25 -38.77
N GLU A 1001 -3.11 4.51 -38.23
CA GLU A 1001 -1.85 4.25 -38.94
C GLU A 1001 -1.20 2.89 -38.61
N LYS A 1002 -1.58 2.23 -37.50
CA LYS A 1002 -0.92 0.99 -37.03
C LYS A 1002 -1.82 -0.24 -36.94
N ASP A 1003 -3.13 -0.08 -36.87
CA ASP A 1003 -4.08 -1.20 -36.74
C ASP A 1003 -5.12 -1.25 -37.88
N ARG A 1004 -5.52 -0.08 -38.42
CA ARG A 1004 -6.62 0.04 -39.39
C ARG A 1004 -6.21 0.74 -40.70
N GLU A 1005 -4.96 0.55 -41.13
CA GLU A 1005 -4.44 1.12 -42.38
C GLU A 1005 -5.32 0.73 -43.59
N ASP A 1006 -5.86 -0.50 -43.60
CA ASP A 1006 -6.77 -1.00 -44.62
C ASP A 1006 -8.06 -0.16 -44.74
N LEU A 1007 -8.61 0.37 -43.64
CA LEU A 1007 -9.82 1.20 -43.68
C LEU A 1007 -9.57 2.52 -44.43
N PHE A 1008 -8.37 3.12 -44.30
CA PHE A 1008 -8.03 4.35 -45.02
C PHE A 1008 -7.68 4.14 -46.50
N LYS A 1009 -7.21 2.93 -46.83
CA LYS A 1009 -6.88 2.55 -48.20
C LYS A 1009 -8.11 2.55 -49.10
N TYR A 1010 -9.26 2.12 -48.57
CA TYR A 1010 -10.52 2.03 -49.30
C TYR A 1010 -11.50 3.17 -48.99
N ALA A 1011 -11.22 4.01 -47.98
CA ALA A 1011 -12.01 5.20 -47.69
C ALA A 1011 -11.91 6.24 -48.84
N PRO A 1012 -13.05 6.69 -49.40
CA PRO A 1012 -13.07 7.69 -50.46
C PRO A 1012 -12.41 8.99 -49.99
N SER A 1013 -11.63 9.61 -50.89
CA SER A 1013 -11.06 10.94 -50.66
C SER A 1013 -12.12 12.00 -50.91
N LEU A 1014 -12.01 13.15 -50.22
CA LEU A 1014 -12.81 14.31 -50.60
C LEU A 1014 -12.41 14.79 -51.99
N ILE A 1015 -13.40 15.18 -52.81
CA ILE A 1015 -13.17 15.75 -54.14
C ILE A 1015 -12.38 17.05 -54.03
N ASP A 1016 -12.73 17.88 -53.03
CA ASP A 1016 -12.00 19.08 -52.63
C ASP A 1016 -11.70 19.00 -51.11
N PRO A 1017 -10.44 19.19 -50.67
CA PRO A 1017 -10.12 19.28 -49.25
C PRO A 1017 -10.89 20.40 -48.57
N LEU A 1018 -11.32 20.17 -47.32
CA LEU A 1018 -12.03 21.18 -46.56
C LEU A 1018 -11.13 22.38 -46.25
N PRO A 1019 -11.68 23.61 -46.26
CA PRO A 1019 -10.91 24.84 -46.14
C PRO A 1019 -10.14 24.91 -44.82
N ASN A 1020 -8.99 25.60 -44.83
CA ASN A 1020 -8.12 25.77 -43.66
C ASN A 1020 -8.84 26.61 -42.57
N LYS A 1021 -9.53 25.95 -41.65
CA LYS A 1021 -10.33 26.54 -40.57
C LYS A 1021 -10.00 25.87 -39.25
N ASN A 1022 -10.41 26.51 -38.15
CA ASN A 1022 -10.29 25.99 -36.80
C ASN A 1022 -11.58 25.34 -36.27
N SER A 1023 -12.65 25.33 -37.06
CA SER A 1023 -13.92 24.69 -36.68
C SER A 1023 -14.66 24.14 -37.91
N PHE A 1024 -15.25 22.95 -37.77
CA PHE A 1024 -16.04 22.26 -38.81
C PHE A 1024 -17.26 21.60 -38.18
N GLN A 1025 -18.43 21.70 -38.82
CA GLN A 1025 -19.66 21.04 -38.39
C GLN A 1025 -20.11 20.00 -39.42
N PHE A 1026 -20.41 18.79 -38.96
CA PHE A 1026 -20.90 17.68 -39.78
C PHE A 1026 -22.27 17.23 -39.29
N ASN A 1027 -23.21 17.09 -40.21
CA ASN A 1027 -24.51 16.51 -39.93
C ASN A 1027 -24.42 14.98 -39.92
N VAL A 1028 -24.89 14.35 -38.85
CA VAL A 1028 -24.84 12.89 -38.66
C VAL A 1028 -26.21 12.27 -38.53
N THR A 1029 -27.27 13.00 -38.85
CA THR A 1029 -28.66 12.52 -38.67
C THR A 1029 -28.92 11.25 -39.49
N GLU A 1030 -28.36 11.15 -40.70
CA GLU A 1030 -28.51 10.01 -41.62
C GLU A 1030 -27.56 8.83 -41.31
N ILE A 1031 -26.60 9.01 -40.39
CA ILE A 1031 -25.68 7.94 -39.98
C ILE A 1031 -26.42 6.99 -39.02
N LYS A 1032 -26.40 5.70 -39.35
CA LYS A 1032 -26.94 4.62 -38.51
C LYS A 1032 -26.05 4.42 -37.27
N LYS A 1033 -26.64 4.44 -36.06
CA LYS A 1033 -25.93 4.58 -34.77
C LYS A 1033 -25.97 3.35 -33.86
N ASP A 1034 -26.87 2.41 -34.13
CA ASP A 1034 -27.05 1.12 -33.44
C ASP A 1034 -26.03 0.04 -33.87
N GLN A 1035 -24.83 0.46 -34.23
CA GLN A 1035 -23.73 -0.41 -34.62
C GLN A 1035 -22.39 0.28 -34.37
N PRO A 1036 -21.26 -0.44 -34.37
CA PRO A 1036 -19.95 0.19 -34.31
C PRO A 1036 -19.70 1.16 -35.46
N VAL A 1037 -19.43 2.42 -35.11
CA VAL A 1037 -19.15 3.48 -36.08
C VAL A 1037 -17.80 4.11 -35.78
N TYR A 1038 -16.97 4.13 -36.81
CA TYR A 1038 -15.71 4.84 -36.81
C TYR A 1038 -15.82 6.14 -37.59
N PHE A 1039 -15.27 7.20 -37.03
CA PHE A 1039 -15.08 8.47 -37.70
C PHE A 1039 -13.63 8.57 -38.16
N LEU A 1040 -13.45 8.60 -39.48
CA LEU A 1040 -12.17 8.57 -40.16
C LEU A 1040 -11.82 9.99 -40.61
N LEU A 1041 -10.66 10.47 -40.20
CA LEU A 1041 -10.16 11.80 -40.53
C LEU A 1041 -8.75 11.70 -41.11
N GLN A 1042 -8.47 12.37 -42.22
CA GLN A 1042 -7.10 12.65 -42.67
C GLN A 1042 -6.89 14.15 -42.56
N ILE A 1043 -6.00 14.54 -41.64
CA ILE A 1043 -5.78 15.94 -41.27
C ILE A 1043 -4.33 16.31 -41.55
N GLU A 1044 -4.14 17.46 -42.18
CA GLU A 1044 -2.86 18.15 -42.32
C GLU A 1044 -2.84 19.34 -41.35
N SER A 1045 -1.85 19.35 -40.45
CA SER A 1045 -1.66 20.38 -39.42
C SER A 1045 -0.23 20.94 -39.48
N GLU A 1046 -0.08 22.25 -39.35
CA GLU A 1046 1.24 22.93 -39.34
C GLU A 1046 1.99 22.79 -38.00
N SER A 1047 1.27 22.42 -36.94
CA SER A 1047 1.79 22.29 -35.57
C SER A 1047 1.21 21.05 -34.86
N ASP A 1048 1.89 20.64 -33.79
CA ASP A 1048 1.33 19.70 -32.81
C ASP A 1048 0.30 20.46 -31.96
N GLN A 1049 -0.97 20.05 -31.99
CA GLN A 1049 -2.05 20.74 -31.28
C GLN A 1049 -3.13 19.77 -30.79
N LYS A 1050 -4.03 20.23 -29.92
CA LYS A 1050 -5.22 19.45 -29.53
C LYS A 1050 -6.40 19.75 -30.45
N ILE A 1051 -7.17 18.72 -30.73
CA ILE A 1051 -8.43 18.75 -31.49
C ILE A 1051 -9.53 18.19 -30.60
N SER A 1052 -10.71 18.81 -30.64
CA SER A 1052 -11.92 18.37 -29.98
C SER A 1052 -12.98 18.00 -31.02
N ILE A 1053 -13.64 16.86 -30.85
CA ILE A 1053 -14.84 16.46 -31.57
C ILE A 1053 -15.98 16.49 -30.56
N VAL A 1054 -16.84 17.50 -30.67
CA VAL A 1054 -18.02 17.69 -29.85
C VAL A 1054 -19.20 16.97 -30.49
N LEU A 1055 -19.84 16.09 -29.74
CA LEU A 1055 -21.15 15.51 -30.08
C LEU A 1055 -22.23 16.52 -29.66
N SER A 1056 -23.13 16.89 -30.56
CA SER A 1056 -24.15 17.91 -30.34
C SER A 1056 -25.55 17.42 -30.70
N LYS A 1057 -26.56 17.94 -29.99
CA LYS A 1057 -27.99 17.77 -30.25
C LYS A 1057 -28.67 19.13 -30.15
N GLY A 1058 -29.24 19.63 -31.23
CA GLY A 1058 -29.90 20.94 -31.26
C GLY A 1058 -29.01 22.10 -30.78
N GLY A 1059 -27.69 22.02 -31.01
CA GLY A 1059 -26.70 23.01 -30.56
C GLY A 1059 -26.21 22.82 -29.12
N HIS A 1060 -26.74 21.86 -28.36
CA HIS A 1060 -26.27 21.53 -27.02
C HIS A 1060 -25.26 20.39 -27.02
N LYS A 1061 -24.17 20.59 -26.28
CA LYS A 1061 -23.10 19.60 -26.11
C LYS A 1061 -23.64 18.34 -25.41
N SER A 1062 -23.56 17.21 -26.10
CA SER A 1062 -23.97 15.89 -25.61
C SER A 1062 -22.77 15.04 -25.16
N GLY A 1063 -21.61 15.23 -25.77
CA GLY A 1063 -20.35 14.58 -25.41
C GLY A 1063 -19.16 15.19 -26.14
N GLU A 1064 -17.93 14.78 -25.82
CA GLU A 1064 -16.71 15.31 -26.43
C GLU A 1064 -15.56 14.31 -26.44
N PHE A 1065 -14.83 14.23 -27.54
CA PHE A 1065 -13.56 13.53 -27.68
C PHE A 1065 -12.42 14.52 -27.97
N ILE A 1066 -11.38 14.54 -27.13
CA ILE A 1066 -10.21 15.40 -27.28
C ILE A 1066 -9.00 14.53 -27.61
N PHE A 1067 -8.21 14.89 -28.62
CA PHE A 1067 -6.99 14.14 -28.97
C PHE A 1067 -5.90 15.05 -29.54
N ASN A 1068 -4.70 14.50 -29.72
CA ASN A 1068 -3.54 15.23 -30.20
C ASN A 1068 -3.39 15.06 -31.72
N LEU A 1069 -3.31 16.17 -32.44
CA LEU A 1069 -2.80 16.24 -33.80
C LEU A 1069 -1.27 16.29 -33.77
N THR A 1070 -0.64 15.49 -34.62
CA THR A 1070 0.79 15.58 -34.91
C THR A 1070 0.99 16.45 -36.15
N LYS A 1071 2.05 17.27 -36.16
CA LYS A 1071 2.45 18.11 -37.30
C LYS A 1071 2.65 17.26 -38.56
N GLY A 1072 2.13 17.75 -39.68
CA GLY A 1072 2.14 17.08 -40.98
C GLY A 1072 0.79 16.44 -41.30
N LYS A 1073 0.79 15.56 -42.31
CA LYS A 1073 -0.40 14.87 -42.79
C LYS A 1073 -0.51 13.49 -42.16
N HIS A 1074 -1.59 13.27 -41.41
CA HIS A 1074 -1.80 12.05 -40.64
C HIS A 1074 -3.25 11.56 -40.71
N ASN A 1075 -3.44 10.26 -40.47
CA ASN A 1075 -4.75 9.63 -40.40
C ASN A 1075 -5.18 9.47 -38.93
N TYR A 1076 -6.46 9.64 -38.64
CA TYR A 1076 -7.03 9.56 -37.30
C TYR A 1076 -8.37 8.81 -37.32
N VAL A 1077 -8.58 7.89 -36.38
CA VAL A 1077 -9.81 7.13 -36.20
C VAL A 1077 -10.38 7.33 -34.80
N VAL A 1078 -11.64 7.72 -34.70
CA VAL A 1078 -12.38 7.77 -33.43
C VAL A 1078 -13.58 6.83 -33.49
N ARG A 1079 -13.74 5.96 -32.48
CA ARG A 1079 -14.88 5.04 -32.39
C ARG A 1079 -16.03 5.73 -31.65
N LEU A 1080 -16.93 6.37 -32.38
CA LEU A 1080 -18.02 7.19 -31.83
C LEU A 1080 -19.05 6.37 -31.05
N SER A 1081 -19.22 5.10 -31.43
CA SER A 1081 -20.11 4.13 -30.78
C SER A 1081 -19.79 3.84 -29.30
N THR A 1082 -18.65 4.33 -28.80
CA THR A 1082 -18.29 4.27 -27.37
C THR A 1082 -19.09 5.24 -26.49
N ASP A 1083 -19.75 6.23 -27.10
CA ASP A 1083 -20.60 7.17 -26.39
C ASP A 1083 -22.07 6.70 -26.37
N TYR A 1084 -22.69 6.68 -25.19
CA TYR A 1084 -24.07 6.24 -25.01
C TYR A 1084 -25.07 7.09 -25.81
N LYS A 1085 -24.88 8.42 -25.85
CA LYS A 1085 -25.80 9.34 -26.54
C LYS A 1085 -25.65 9.22 -28.04
N TRP A 1086 -24.43 8.99 -28.55
CA TRP A 1086 -24.23 8.58 -29.94
C TRP A 1086 -25.00 7.30 -30.24
N TRP A 1087 -24.79 6.22 -29.47
CA TRP A 1087 -25.41 4.91 -29.73
C TRP A 1087 -26.94 4.96 -29.77
N ASN A 1088 -27.57 5.75 -28.88
CA ASN A 1088 -29.02 5.86 -28.79
C ASN A 1088 -29.65 6.92 -29.71
N GLY A 1089 -28.88 7.53 -30.62
CA GLY A 1089 -29.43 8.48 -31.58
C GLY A 1089 -29.69 9.88 -31.03
N GLU A 1090 -29.06 10.24 -29.92
CA GLU A 1090 -29.17 11.55 -29.28
C GLU A 1090 -28.12 12.55 -29.80
N VAL A 1091 -27.55 12.32 -30.99
CA VAL A 1091 -26.55 13.21 -31.62
C VAL A 1091 -26.97 13.47 -33.06
N ASP A 1092 -27.16 14.74 -33.42
CA ASP A 1092 -27.52 15.17 -34.78
C ASP A 1092 -26.32 15.78 -35.54
N SER A 1093 -25.32 16.27 -34.80
CA SER A 1093 -24.17 16.98 -35.36
C SER A 1093 -22.86 16.67 -34.62
N LEU A 1094 -21.76 16.68 -35.38
CA LEU A 1094 -20.38 16.65 -34.87
C LEU A 1094 -19.69 17.98 -35.13
N ILE A 1095 -19.11 18.59 -34.11
CA ILE A 1095 -18.36 19.85 -34.24
C ILE A 1095 -16.90 19.57 -33.94
N ILE A 1096 -16.04 19.68 -34.95
CA ILE A 1096 -14.58 19.62 -34.78
C ILE A 1096 -14.08 21.01 -34.43
N ASN A 1097 -13.32 21.15 -33.35
CA ASN A 1097 -12.67 22.39 -32.94
C ASN A 1097 -11.15 22.19 -32.75
N THR A 1098 -10.35 23.11 -33.27
CA THR A 1098 -8.89 23.14 -33.11
C THR A 1098 -8.42 24.52 -32.67
N VAL A 1099 -7.19 24.60 -32.16
CA VAL A 1099 -6.59 25.87 -31.74
C VAL A 1099 -6.08 26.64 -32.96
N GLU A 1100 -5.37 25.96 -33.83
CA GLU A 1100 -4.86 26.49 -35.09
C GLU A 1100 -5.67 25.91 -36.26
N ASN A 1101 -5.62 26.60 -37.41
CA ASN A 1101 -6.31 26.14 -38.60
C ASN A 1101 -5.73 24.80 -39.08
N ILE A 1102 -6.61 23.89 -39.49
CA ILE A 1102 -6.25 22.59 -40.06
C ILE A 1102 -6.90 22.41 -41.42
N LYS A 1103 -6.30 21.56 -42.25
CA LYS A 1103 -6.86 21.13 -43.53
C LYS A 1103 -7.29 19.67 -43.42
N ILE A 1104 -8.52 19.36 -43.84
CA ILE A 1104 -9.06 18.01 -43.79
C ILE A 1104 -9.20 17.45 -45.21
N GLU A 1105 -8.53 16.35 -45.50
CA GLU A 1105 -8.45 15.76 -46.85
C GLU A 1105 -9.33 14.51 -47.02
N LYS A 1106 -9.65 13.83 -45.92
CA LYS A 1106 -10.62 12.73 -45.89
C LYS A 1106 -11.49 12.85 -44.64
N VAL A 1107 -12.80 12.75 -44.80
CA VAL A 1107 -13.77 12.59 -43.71
C VAL A 1107 -14.79 11.54 -44.10
N ASN A 1108 -14.85 10.44 -43.36
CA ASN A 1108 -15.82 9.37 -43.62
C ASN A 1108 -16.30 8.73 -42.31
N PHE A 1109 -17.52 8.22 -42.35
CA PHE A 1109 -18.01 7.27 -41.35
C PHE A 1109 -17.86 5.86 -41.89
N TYR A 1110 -17.21 4.98 -41.14
CA TYR A 1110 -17.12 3.56 -41.46
C TYR A 1110 -18.02 2.76 -40.52
N LEU A 1111 -18.98 2.06 -41.11
CA LEU A 1111 -19.96 1.23 -40.42
C LEU A 1111 -19.43 -0.21 -40.42
N GLU A 1112 -18.99 -0.71 -39.25
CA GLU A 1112 -18.24 -1.96 -39.16
C GLU A 1112 -19.07 -3.19 -39.58
N GLU A 1113 -20.38 -3.20 -39.29
CA GLU A 1113 -21.25 -4.35 -39.62
C GLU A 1113 -21.58 -4.43 -41.10
N THR A 1114 -21.86 -3.29 -41.74
CA THR A 1114 -22.20 -3.25 -43.18
C THR A 1114 -20.96 -3.16 -44.08
N GLN A 1115 -19.78 -2.93 -43.49
CA GLN A 1115 -18.52 -2.64 -44.20
C GLN A 1115 -18.67 -1.52 -45.23
N ASP A 1116 -19.47 -0.51 -44.91
CA ASP A 1116 -19.84 0.59 -45.81
C ASP A 1116 -19.21 1.92 -45.35
N TYR A 1117 -18.92 2.79 -46.31
CA TYR A 1117 -18.47 4.16 -46.06
C TYR A 1117 -19.61 5.12 -46.32
N LYS A 1118 -19.86 6.03 -45.37
CA LYS A 1118 -20.77 7.16 -45.55
C LYS A 1118 -19.96 8.45 -45.57
N GLU A 1119 -20.23 9.28 -46.56
CA GLU A 1119 -19.68 10.63 -46.65
C GLU A 1119 -20.22 11.50 -45.52
N ALA A 1120 -19.39 12.40 -45.02
CA ALA A 1120 -19.82 13.37 -44.02
C ALA A 1120 -20.47 14.58 -44.71
N LEU A 1121 -21.76 14.77 -44.46
CA LEU A 1121 -22.50 15.93 -44.96
C LEU A 1121 -22.13 17.16 -44.11
N ILE A 1122 -21.66 18.22 -44.76
CA ILE A 1122 -21.27 19.47 -44.10
C ILE A 1122 -22.46 20.42 -44.13
N ASP A 1123 -22.86 20.92 -42.97
CA ASP A 1123 -23.76 22.06 -42.90
C ASP A 1123 -22.96 23.31 -43.28
N ASN A 1124 -23.31 23.95 -44.40
CA ASN A 1124 -22.67 25.19 -44.87
C ASN A 1124 -23.03 26.40 -44.02
#